data_AF-A0A804LLC2-F1
#
_entry.id   AF-A0A804LLC2-F1
#
_cell.length_a   1.000
_cell.length_b   1.000
_cell.length_c   1.000
_cell.angle_alpha   90.00
_cell.angle_beta   90.00
_cell.angle_gamma   90.00
#
_symmetry.space_group_name_H-M   'P 1'
#
loop_
_entity.id
_entity.type
_entity.pdbx_description
1 polymer ?
#
loop_
_entity_poly.entity_id
_entity_poly.type
_entity_poly.pdbx_seq_one_letter_code
_entity_poly.pdbx_strand_id
1 'polypeptide(L)'
;MKKKVFSWIRKLTFCRNQLENAIGLGTDGKLYATVDIDKARVGRTRMVPPVHSPMWDESFHLYCAHDASNIIFTVKADNAIGATLIGRAYLPTEGVVAGRKVDLWLPIRDEKRQPLEGGDQIHVQVQFTDVAADPTAGWGAGIGSAAYGGVPYTFFKQRRGCRVRLYEDAHVAGDFAPRVRLADGSFYEPRRCWVDVFDAINRARRMVYIAGWSVNTDVVLVRDPREPSASSESLGELLIRKADEGVAVLMLVWDDRTSVGLGPIKRDGLMATHDQDTASFFRDTRVQCVLCPRNPDKDRSYVQDIETATMFTHHQKTVIVDGGGAPAPETPPGLVSFLGGIDLCDGRYDTQDHPLFRTLGTTHSKDFHQPNFPGASISKGGPREPWHDIHCRVEGPAAWDVLENFEQRWKKQGKGDNLLVALNKAWAEREAAPRGDAESWNVQVFRSIDGGAAAGFPEGSANAPREAAALGLVSGKDHVIERSIQDAYIHAIRRARDFIYIENQYFLGSSYAWRQNDGVTVEDINALHLIPKELSLKIVSKIEAGERFVVYVVVPLWPEGVPESGSVQAILDWQRRTMEMMYKDVTLAIRARGLRADPRDYLTFFCLGNREAPSPGEYVPPEHPDPNTDYERAQQARRFMIYVHAKTMIVDDEYIIVGSANINQRSMDGGRDTEIAMGAYQPGYLATRNRPAKGQVHGFRVSLWQEHLGEAAAAGMGDDLFRPSSLACVRRMNQVAKQHWDMFASDAFQGDLPGHLMAYPVSVLDDDDGRVVATTETFPDTNAKVLGNKSDILPPILTT
;
A
#
# COMPACT_ATOMS: atom_id res chain seq x y z
N MET A 1 11.88 -50.37 -18.25
CA MET A 1 11.73 -51.11 -16.98
C MET A 1 11.52 -50.12 -15.82
N LYS A 2 10.33 -49.54 -15.68
CA LYS A 2 9.88 -48.73 -14.52
C LYS A 2 8.34 -48.70 -14.48
N LYS A 3 7.72 -49.88 -14.53
CA LYS A 3 6.28 -50.12 -14.30
C LYS A 3 6.19 -51.51 -13.66
N LYS A 4 5.88 -51.57 -12.35
CA LYS A 4 5.38 -52.72 -11.54
C LYS A 4 5.89 -52.75 -10.09
N VAL A 5 5.69 -51.68 -9.32
CA VAL A 5 5.72 -51.75 -7.83
C VAL A 5 4.65 -50.83 -7.22
N PHE A 6 3.39 -50.96 -7.65
CA PHE A 6 2.25 -50.27 -7.02
C PHE A 6 0.98 -51.14 -7.09
N SER A 7 1.03 -52.35 -6.54
CA SER A 7 -0.11 -53.27 -6.56
C SER A 7 -0.42 -53.98 -5.24
N TRP A 8 0.20 -53.64 -4.11
CA TRP A 8 -0.05 -54.40 -2.88
C TRP A 8 -0.07 -53.55 -1.61
N ILE A 9 -0.96 -52.56 -1.55
CA ILE A 9 -1.51 -52.00 -0.29
C ILE A 9 -2.98 -51.63 -0.52
N ARG A 10 -3.82 -52.63 -0.78
CA ARG A 10 -5.28 -52.51 -0.76
C ARG A 10 -5.84 -53.79 -0.15
N LYS A 11 -5.91 -53.79 1.17
CA LYS A 11 -6.72 -54.66 2.04
C LYS A 11 -6.07 -54.61 3.41
N LEU A 12 -6.60 -53.78 4.32
CA LEU A 12 -6.55 -54.03 5.75
C LEU A 12 -7.64 -53.18 6.43
N THR A 13 -8.55 -53.88 7.08
CA THR A 13 -9.66 -53.37 7.87
C THR A 13 -9.10 -52.61 9.09
N PHE A 14 -9.50 -51.35 9.27
CA PHE A 14 -8.99 -50.49 10.34
C PHE A 14 -9.50 -50.95 11.72
N CYS A 15 -8.63 -51.56 12.51
CA CYS A 15 -8.79 -51.71 13.95
C CYS A 15 -7.53 -51.23 14.68
N ARG A 16 -7.74 -50.15 15.45
CA ARG A 16 -7.05 -49.71 16.67
C ARG A 16 -5.59 -49.23 16.69
N ASN A 17 -4.68 -49.49 15.75
CA ASN A 17 -3.25 -49.13 15.97
C ASN A 17 -2.46 -48.53 14.78
N GLN A 18 -3.06 -47.78 13.85
CA GLN A 18 -2.32 -47.17 12.74
C GLN A 18 -2.80 -45.77 12.30
N LEU A 19 -2.82 -44.78 13.20
CA LEU A 19 -2.62 -43.39 12.76
C LEU A 19 -1.11 -43.06 12.64
N GLU A 20 -0.26 -43.79 13.37
CA GLU A 20 1.19 -43.55 13.45
C GLU A 20 1.98 -44.06 12.21
N ASN A 21 1.52 -45.13 11.53
CA ASN A 21 2.36 -45.84 10.55
C ASN A 21 1.92 -45.74 9.07
N ALA A 22 0.74 -45.21 8.75
CA ALA A 22 0.28 -45.06 7.36
C ALA A 22 0.51 -43.66 6.76
N ILE A 23 0.83 -42.66 7.61
CA ILE A 23 0.96 -41.24 7.23
C ILE A 23 2.32 -40.65 7.65
N GLY A 24 3.19 -41.44 8.31
CA GLY A 24 4.43 -40.90 8.89
C GLY A 24 4.18 -39.78 9.92
N LEU A 25 2.97 -39.73 10.49
CA LEU A 25 2.65 -38.84 11.60
C LEU A 25 3.29 -39.43 12.85
N GLY A 26 4.52 -38.99 13.13
CA GLY A 26 4.96 -38.89 14.51
C GLY A 26 4.00 -38.00 15.30
N THR A 27 4.14 -37.97 16.62
CA THR A 27 3.34 -37.19 17.57
C THR A 27 3.35 -35.66 17.36
N ASP A 28 3.98 -35.15 16.28
CA ASP A 28 4.34 -33.75 16.07
C ASP A 28 3.59 -33.06 14.90
N GLY A 29 2.71 -33.75 14.16
CA GLY A 29 1.93 -33.13 13.08
C GLY A 29 0.81 -32.22 13.59
N LYS A 30 0.46 -31.14 12.87
CA LYS A 30 -0.64 -30.23 13.25
C LYS A 30 -1.74 -30.16 12.19
N LEU A 31 -3.00 -30.04 12.61
CA LEU A 31 -4.15 -29.95 11.72
C LEU A 31 -4.62 -28.50 11.54
N TYR A 32 -5.03 -28.16 10.32
CA TYR A 32 -5.71 -26.89 10.04
C TYR A 32 -6.71 -27.05 8.89
N ALA A 33 -7.64 -26.11 8.81
CA ALA A 33 -8.60 -26.01 7.72
C ALA A 33 -8.38 -24.70 6.95
N THR A 34 -8.71 -24.70 5.67
CA THR A 34 -8.69 -23.50 4.83
C THR A 34 -10.02 -23.30 4.15
N VAL A 35 -10.39 -22.04 3.93
CA VAL A 35 -11.58 -21.63 3.20
C VAL A 35 -11.14 -21.06 1.86
N ASP A 36 -11.61 -21.68 0.78
CA ASP A 36 -11.40 -21.24 -0.58
C ASP A 36 -12.76 -20.86 -1.19
N ILE A 37 -12.84 -19.71 -1.87
CA ILE A 37 -13.98 -19.36 -2.73
C ILE A 37 -13.58 -19.79 -4.14
N ASP A 38 -14.09 -20.96 -4.52
CA ASP A 38 -13.62 -21.78 -5.64
C ASP A 38 -12.09 -21.94 -5.63
N LYS A 39 -11.38 -21.13 -6.39
CA LYS A 39 -9.94 -21.21 -6.55
C LYS A 39 -9.14 -20.20 -5.71
N ALA A 40 -9.81 -19.26 -5.07
CA ALA A 40 -9.17 -18.20 -4.29
C ALA A 40 -9.17 -18.53 -2.80
N ARG A 41 -7.98 -18.64 -2.19
CA ARG A 41 -7.84 -18.75 -0.73
C ARG A 41 -8.31 -17.46 -0.07
N VAL A 42 -9.29 -17.54 0.82
CA VAL A 42 -9.83 -16.38 1.55
C VAL A 42 -9.60 -16.44 3.05
N GLY A 43 -9.36 -17.62 3.61
CA GLY A 43 -9.07 -17.77 5.03
C GLY A 43 -8.43 -19.11 5.38
N ARG A 44 -7.85 -19.18 6.57
CA ARG A 44 -7.26 -20.38 7.16
C ARG A 44 -7.46 -20.34 8.66
N THR A 45 -7.60 -21.49 9.29
CA THR A 45 -7.63 -21.61 10.75
C THR A 45 -6.21 -21.64 11.31
N ARG A 46 -6.08 -21.47 12.62
CA ARG A 46 -4.86 -21.82 13.35
C ARG A 46 -4.59 -23.31 13.25
N MET A 47 -3.35 -23.66 13.54
CA MET A 47 -2.93 -25.04 13.67
C MET A 47 -3.30 -25.62 15.04
N VAL A 48 -3.92 -26.80 15.08
CA VAL A 48 -4.28 -27.54 16.31
C VAL A 48 -3.62 -28.92 16.36
N PRO A 49 -3.47 -29.53 17.54
CA PRO A 49 -2.95 -30.89 17.66
C PRO A 49 -3.78 -31.92 16.86
N PRO A 50 -3.17 -33.05 16.43
CA PRO A 50 -3.80 -34.03 15.55
C PRO A 50 -4.67 -35.01 16.37
N VAL A 51 -5.77 -34.51 16.91
CA VAL A 51 -6.76 -35.29 17.65
C VAL A 51 -7.87 -35.80 16.73
N HIS A 52 -8.63 -36.81 17.16
CA HIS A 52 -9.74 -37.40 16.38
C HIS A 52 -10.88 -36.42 16.06
N SER A 53 -11.07 -35.39 16.87
CA SER A 53 -12.13 -34.39 16.68
C SER A 53 -11.53 -33.00 16.90
N PRO A 54 -10.74 -32.48 15.95
CA PRO A 54 -10.11 -31.18 16.09
C PRO A 54 -11.19 -30.09 16.13
N MET A 55 -11.13 -29.23 17.15
CA MET A 55 -12.00 -28.06 17.27
C MET A 55 -11.17 -26.81 17.09
N TRP A 56 -11.43 -26.06 16.02
CA TRP A 56 -10.80 -24.76 15.80
C TRP A 56 -11.55 -23.64 16.51
N ASP A 57 -12.88 -23.68 16.49
CA ASP A 57 -13.80 -22.66 17.01
C ASP A 57 -13.44 -21.24 16.52
N GLU A 58 -13.05 -21.14 15.25
CA GLU A 58 -12.66 -19.90 14.60
C GLU A 58 -13.78 -19.32 13.74
N SER A 59 -13.94 -17.99 13.79
CA SER A 59 -14.89 -17.24 13.00
C SER A 59 -14.14 -16.26 12.11
N PHE A 60 -14.63 -16.08 10.89
CA PHE A 60 -14.01 -15.21 9.90
C PHE A 60 -15.03 -14.20 9.39
N HIS A 61 -14.60 -12.95 9.22
CA HIS A 61 -15.30 -11.97 8.39
C HIS A 61 -14.55 -11.87 7.07
N LEU A 62 -15.09 -12.51 6.01
CA LEU A 62 -14.40 -12.65 4.74
C LEU A 62 -15.01 -11.71 3.70
N TYR A 63 -14.20 -10.78 3.21
CA TYR A 63 -14.58 -9.95 2.07
C TYR A 63 -14.55 -10.78 0.79
N CYS A 64 -15.61 -10.66 -0.01
CA CYS A 64 -15.80 -11.45 -1.22
C CYS A 64 -16.02 -10.54 -2.43
N ALA A 65 -15.31 -10.82 -3.52
CA ALA A 65 -15.50 -10.21 -4.83
C ALA A 65 -15.15 -11.26 -5.92
N HIS A 66 -15.78 -12.43 -5.83
CA HIS A 66 -15.41 -13.64 -6.59
C HIS A 66 -16.63 -14.18 -7.35
N ASP A 67 -16.39 -14.70 -8.55
CA ASP A 67 -17.32 -15.62 -9.21
C ASP A 67 -17.01 -17.05 -8.74
N ALA A 68 -17.99 -17.75 -8.19
CA ALA A 68 -17.77 -19.04 -7.56
C ALA A 68 -19.01 -19.93 -7.53
N SER A 69 -18.80 -21.21 -7.83
CA SER A 69 -19.84 -22.25 -7.68
C SER A 69 -19.84 -22.90 -6.30
N ASN A 70 -18.70 -22.89 -5.59
CA ASN A 70 -18.55 -23.55 -4.30
C ASN A 70 -17.70 -22.72 -3.33
N ILE A 71 -18.05 -22.75 -2.06
CA ILE A 71 -17.15 -22.49 -0.94
C ILE A 71 -16.54 -23.84 -0.55
N ILE A 72 -15.21 -23.92 -0.55
CA ILE A 72 -14.47 -25.17 -0.37
C ILE A 72 -13.71 -25.09 0.96
N PHE A 73 -13.90 -26.12 1.78
CA PHE A 73 -13.19 -26.28 3.04
C PHE A 73 -12.15 -27.39 2.89
N THR A 74 -10.88 -27.04 2.94
CA THR A 74 -9.78 -28.00 2.77
C THR A 74 -9.13 -28.30 4.12
N VAL A 75 -9.14 -29.55 4.56
CA VAL A 75 -8.46 -29.99 5.79
C VAL A 75 -7.08 -30.54 5.45
N LYS A 76 -6.06 -30.08 6.17
CA LYS A 76 -4.66 -30.42 5.92
C LYS A 76 -3.95 -30.77 7.24
N ALA A 77 -2.96 -31.65 7.13
CA ALA A 77 -2.00 -31.93 8.20
C ALA A 77 -0.65 -31.31 7.81
N ASP A 78 -0.16 -30.35 8.59
CA ASP A 78 1.21 -29.85 8.47
C ASP A 78 2.16 -30.75 9.23
N ASN A 79 3.22 -31.20 8.57
CA ASN A 79 4.25 -32.05 9.15
C ASN A 79 5.65 -31.51 8.76
N ALA A 80 6.71 -32.05 9.36
CA ALA A 80 8.08 -31.58 9.13
C ALA A 80 8.55 -31.65 7.66
N ILE A 81 7.89 -32.45 6.81
CA ILE A 81 8.24 -32.67 5.40
C ILE A 81 7.34 -31.82 4.46
N GLY A 82 6.19 -31.34 4.96
CA GLY A 82 5.27 -30.44 4.27
C GLY A 82 3.79 -30.76 4.52
N ALA A 83 2.91 -29.85 4.11
CA ALA A 83 1.47 -30.03 4.29
C ALA A 83 0.92 -31.19 3.44
N THR A 84 0.26 -32.13 4.10
CA THR A 84 -0.46 -33.26 3.49
C THR A 84 -1.96 -32.95 3.44
N LEU A 85 -2.58 -33.12 2.26
CA LEU A 85 -4.02 -32.99 2.10
C LEU A 85 -4.74 -34.16 2.77
N ILE A 86 -5.70 -33.88 3.66
CA ILE A 86 -6.60 -34.90 4.22
C ILE A 86 -7.83 -35.05 3.32
N GLY A 87 -8.47 -33.94 2.98
CA GLY A 87 -9.64 -33.95 2.10
C GLY A 87 -10.31 -32.58 1.99
N ARG A 88 -11.39 -32.54 1.19
CA ARG A 88 -12.15 -31.31 0.90
C ARG A 88 -13.64 -31.50 1.11
N ALA A 89 -14.28 -30.49 1.69
CA ALA A 89 -15.72 -30.39 1.80
C ALA A 89 -16.23 -29.24 0.91
N TYR A 90 -17.41 -29.39 0.31
CA TYR A 90 -17.92 -28.48 -0.71
C TYR A 90 -19.31 -27.97 -0.32
N LEU A 91 -19.46 -26.65 -0.26
CA LEU A 91 -20.73 -25.97 -0.04
C LEU A 91 -21.11 -25.19 -1.31
N PRO A 92 -22.15 -25.60 -2.05
CA PRO A 92 -22.62 -24.85 -3.22
C PRO A 92 -23.06 -23.43 -2.86
N THR A 93 -22.72 -22.45 -3.70
CA THR A 93 -23.02 -21.02 -3.44
C THR A 93 -24.50 -20.67 -3.59
N GLU A 94 -25.27 -21.40 -4.42
CA GLU A 94 -26.69 -21.14 -4.69
C GLU A 94 -27.55 -21.01 -3.42
N GLY A 95 -27.28 -21.84 -2.39
CA GLY A 95 -27.99 -21.79 -1.11
C GLY A 95 -27.53 -20.68 -0.16
N VAL A 96 -26.29 -20.20 -0.33
CA VAL A 96 -25.62 -19.21 0.54
C VAL A 96 -25.90 -17.78 0.06
N VAL A 97 -25.90 -17.54 -1.25
CA VAL A 97 -26.10 -16.21 -1.86
C VAL A 97 -27.47 -15.61 -1.53
N ALA A 98 -28.47 -16.44 -1.20
CA ALA A 98 -29.77 -15.99 -0.71
C ALA A 98 -29.73 -15.32 0.69
N GLY A 99 -28.55 -15.20 1.32
CA GLY A 99 -28.34 -14.53 2.60
C GLY A 99 -28.77 -15.33 3.83
N ARG A 100 -29.24 -16.57 3.65
CA ARG A 100 -29.64 -17.45 4.75
C ARG A 100 -28.40 -17.98 5.47
N LYS A 101 -28.45 -18.01 6.81
CA LYS A 101 -27.44 -18.69 7.61
C LYS A 101 -27.50 -20.20 7.32
N VAL A 102 -26.37 -20.74 6.88
CA VAL A 102 -26.13 -22.16 6.69
C VAL A 102 -25.40 -22.68 7.93
N ASP A 103 -25.87 -23.79 8.50
CA ASP A 103 -25.30 -24.46 9.67
C ASP A 103 -25.46 -25.96 9.48
N LEU A 104 -24.38 -26.65 9.08
CA LEU A 104 -24.45 -28.06 8.68
C LEU A 104 -23.11 -28.78 8.76
N TRP A 105 -23.19 -30.11 8.75
CA TRP A 105 -22.05 -31.01 8.61
C TRP A 105 -21.86 -31.39 7.14
N LEU A 106 -20.68 -31.08 6.59
CA LEU A 106 -20.30 -31.46 5.23
C LEU A 106 -19.42 -32.71 5.25
N PRO A 107 -19.69 -33.72 4.40
CA PRO A 107 -18.79 -34.84 4.25
C PRO A 107 -17.46 -34.39 3.64
N ILE A 108 -16.35 -34.80 4.25
CA ILE A 108 -15.00 -34.61 3.71
C ILE A 108 -14.79 -35.66 2.62
N ARG A 109 -14.26 -35.21 1.48
CA ARG A 109 -14.08 -36.02 0.28
C ARG A 109 -12.61 -36.09 -0.14
N ASP A 110 -12.25 -37.20 -0.77
CA ASP A 110 -10.96 -37.40 -1.41
C ASP A 110 -10.84 -36.58 -2.73
N GLU A 111 -9.69 -36.71 -3.40
CA GLU A 111 -9.43 -36.05 -4.69
C GLU A 111 -10.39 -36.49 -5.81
N LYS A 112 -11.05 -37.64 -5.66
CA LYS A 112 -12.05 -38.18 -6.60
C LYS A 112 -13.48 -37.79 -6.23
N ARG A 113 -13.64 -36.85 -5.28
CA ARG A 113 -14.92 -36.38 -4.73
C ARG A 113 -15.76 -37.48 -4.09
N GLN A 114 -15.14 -38.59 -3.67
CA GLN A 114 -15.80 -39.64 -2.89
C GLN A 114 -15.66 -39.34 -1.40
N PRO A 115 -16.67 -39.60 -0.57
CA PRO A 115 -16.54 -39.50 0.89
C PRO A 115 -15.35 -40.34 1.38
N LEU A 116 -14.61 -39.84 2.38
CA LEU A 116 -13.56 -40.61 3.03
C LEU A 116 -14.15 -41.88 3.67
N GLU A 117 -13.40 -42.98 3.67
CA GLU A 117 -13.86 -44.29 4.20
C GLU A 117 -14.27 -44.22 5.68
N GLY A 118 -13.68 -43.30 6.45
CA GLY A 118 -14.02 -43.05 7.87
C GLY A 118 -15.35 -42.32 8.09
N GLY A 119 -15.99 -41.82 7.03
CA GLY A 119 -17.19 -40.99 7.14
C GLY A 119 -16.93 -39.61 7.73
N ASP A 120 -15.69 -39.10 7.65
CA ASP A 120 -15.27 -37.84 8.24
C ASP A 120 -16.10 -36.66 7.72
N GLN A 121 -16.45 -35.75 8.62
CA GLN A 121 -17.25 -34.56 8.31
C GLN A 121 -16.64 -33.31 8.95
N ILE A 122 -16.90 -32.15 8.36
CA ILE A 122 -16.59 -30.84 8.92
C ILE A 122 -17.87 -30.07 9.20
N HIS A 123 -17.99 -29.51 10.40
CA HIS A 123 -19.09 -28.61 10.76
C HIS A 123 -18.72 -27.18 10.39
N VAL A 124 -19.62 -26.49 9.69
CA VAL A 124 -19.41 -25.10 9.26
C VAL A 124 -20.67 -24.28 9.44
N GLN A 125 -20.48 -23.01 9.81
CA GLN A 125 -21.52 -21.98 9.79
C GLN A 125 -21.13 -20.89 8.80
N VAL A 126 -22.00 -20.60 7.84
CA VAL A 126 -21.73 -19.62 6.76
C VAL A 126 -22.94 -18.73 6.56
N GLN A 127 -22.71 -17.42 6.47
CA GLN A 127 -23.72 -16.46 6.04
C GLN A 127 -23.06 -15.46 5.09
N PHE A 128 -23.65 -15.30 3.91
CA PHE A 128 -23.26 -14.25 2.98
C PHE A 128 -24.14 -13.03 3.21
N THR A 129 -23.53 -11.85 3.19
CA THR A 129 -24.24 -10.57 3.23
C THR A 129 -23.88 -9.81 1.98
N ASP A 130 -24.88 -9.50 1.15
CA ASP A 130 -24.69 -8.66 -0.02
C ASP A 130 -24.23 -7.25 0.42
N VAL A 131 -23.33 -6.64 -0.36
CA VAL A 131 -22.73 -5.35 0.01
C VAL A 131 -23.77 -4.24 0.18
N ALA A 132 -24.87 -4.27 -0.58
CA ALA A 132 -25.95 -3.28 -0.46
C ALA A 132 -26.81 -3.50 0.79
N ALA A 133 -26.80 -4.71 1.36
CA ALA A 133 -27.52 -5.06 2.58
C ALA A 133 -26.65 -4.95 3.85
N ASP A 134 -25.33 -4.84 3.71
CA ASP A 134 -24.41 -4.68 4.83
C ASP A 134 -24.50 -3.27 5.43
N PRO A 135 -25.03 -3.10 6.66
CA PRO A 135 -25.18 -1.79 7.28
C PRO A 135 -23.83 -1.12 7.59
N THR A 136 -22.74 -1.88 7.62
CA THR A 136 -21.38 -1.36 7.88
C THR A 136 -20.67 -0.91 6.61
N ALA A 137 -21.05 -1.44 5.44
CA ALA A 137 -20.41 -1.12 4.17
C ALA A 137 -20.76 0.28 3.64
N GLY A 138 -21.88 0.86 4.08
CA GLY A 138 -22.33 2.19 3.63
C GLY A 138 -22.46 2.30 2.11
N TRP A 139 -22.91 1.23 1.44
CA TRP A 139 -22.83 1.06 -0.01
C TRP A 139 -23.37 2.28 -0.79
N GLY A 140 -22.47 2.96 -1.52
CA GLY A 140 -22.80 4.13 -2.34
C GLY A 140 -23.29 5.37 -1.57
N ALA A 141 -23.15 5.39 -0.24
CA ALA A 141 -23.64 6.47 0.62
C ALA A 141 -22.57 7.52 0.97
N GLY A 142 -21.30 7.28 0.62
CA GLY A 142 -20.16 8.00 1.20
C GLY A 142 -19.99 7.66 2.69
N ILE A 143 -19.39 8.56 3.46
CA ILE A 143 -19.35 8.49 4.93
C ILE A 143 -20.75 8.59 5.55
N GLY A 144 -21.67 9.27 4.85
CA GLY A 144 -23.09 9.36 5.19
C GLY A 144 -23.41 10.31 6.36
N SER A 145 -22.74 10.18 7.50
CA SER A 145 -22.96 11.07 8.65
C SER A 145 -21.74 11.23 9.55
N ALA A 146 -21.70 12.31 10.32
CA ALA A 146 -20.70 12.54 11.36
C ALA A 146 -20.71 11.48 12.49
N ALA A 147 -21.77 10.65 12.56
CA ALA A 147 -21.89 9.55 13.51
C ALA A 147 -21.26 8.24 13.00
N TYR A 148 -20.68 8.21 11.80
CA TYR A 148 -20.02 7.03 11.24
C TYR A 148 -19.03 6.41 12.24
N GLY A 149 -19.16 5.10 12.44
CA GLY A 149 -18.48 4.34 13.50
C GLY A 149 -17.03 3.95 13.17
N GLY A 150 -16.54 4.28 11.98
CA GLY A 150 -15.28 3.77 11.47
C GLY A 150 -15.42 2.42 10.78
N VAL A 151 -14.31 1.96 10.21
CA VAL A 151 -14.22 0.62 9.60
C VAL A 151 -14.33 -0.44 10.70
N PRO A 152 -15.27 -1.39 10.59
CA PRO A 152 -15.47 -2.44 11.59
C PRO A 152 -14.34 -3.47 11.56
N TYR A 153 -14.28 -4.36 12.56
CA TYR A 153 -13.32 -5.47 12.62
C TYR A 153 -11.86 -5.03 12.42
N THR A 154 -11.44 -4.05 13.20
CA THR A 154 -10.07 -3.51 13.17
C THR A 154 -9.50 -3.43 14.57
N PHE A 155 -8.17 -3.55 14.66
CA PHE A 155 -7.42 -3.44 15.92
C PHE A 155 -7.59 -2.06 16.55
N PHE A 156 -7.24 -1.00 15.80
CA PHE A 156 -7.49 0.37 16.22
C PHE A 156 -8.87 0.85 15.79
N LYS A 157 -9.62 1.40 16.75
CA LYS A 157 -10.93 2.01 16.50
C LYS A 157 -10.78 3.44 15.98
N GLN A 158 -11.82 3.94 15.33
CA GLN A 158 -11.87 5.34 14.90
C GLN A 158 -11.81 6.28 16.12
N ARG A 159 -10.93 7.27 16.03
CA ARG A 159 -10.72 8.33 16.99
C ARG A 159 -11.38 9.63 16.52
N ARG A 160 -11.94 10.39 17.45
CA ARG A 160 -12.59 11.69 17.20
C ARG A 160 -11.75 12.82 17.79
N GLY A 161 -12.01 14.05 17.35
CA GLY A 161 -11.33 15.23 17.88
C GLY A 161 -9.85 15.29 17.51
N CYS A 162 -9.46 14.65 16.40
CA CYS A 162 -8.08 14.69 15.90
C CYS A 162 -7.85 15.96 15.07
N ARG A 163 -6.57 16.24 14.76
CA ARG A 163 -6.19 17.13 13.65
C ARG A 163 -5.33 16.36 12.66
N VAL A 164 -5.51 16.63 11.38
CA VAL A 164 -4.70 16.09 10.30
C VAL A 164 -4.13 17.24 9.48
N ARG A 165 -2.84 17.17 9.15
CA ARG A 165 -2.24 17.96 8.07
C ARG A 165 -1.83 17.00 6.96
N LEU A 166 -2.22 17.32 5.74
CA LEU A 166 -1.85 16.58 4.54
C LEU A 166 -0.64 17.27 3.92
N TYR A 167 0.32 16.49 3.44
CA TYR A 167 1.52 16.99 2.79
C TYR A 167 1.59 16.46 1.37
N GLU A 168 1.75 17.40 0.45
CA GLU A 168 2.12 17.22 -0.95
C GLU A 168 3.65 17.37 -0.98
N ASP A 169 4.34 16.29 -1.33
CA ASP A 169 5.79 16.14 -1.30
C ASP A 169 6.46 16.38 0.06
N ALA A 170 7.80 16.33 0.06
CA ALA A 170 8.61 16.64 1.22
C ALA A 170 8.58 18.15 1.54
N HIS A 171 8.44 18.99 0.52
CA HIS A 171 8.40 20.44 0.63
C HIS A 171 7.50 21.05 -0.45
N VAL A 172 6.98 22.25 -0.18
CA VAL A 172 6.19 23.02 -1.15
C VAL A 172 6.75 24.44 -1.17
N ALA A 173 7.08 24.93 -2.36
CA ALA A 173 7.67 26.25 -2.53
C ALA A 173 6.75 27.37 -2.02
N GLY A 174 7.32 28.44 -1.45
CA GLY A 174 6.55 29.51 -0.81
C GLY A 174 5.63 30.32 -1.75
N ASP A 175 5.91 30.28 -3.05
CA ASP A 175 5.15 30.92 -4.12
C ASP A 175 4.12 29.99 -4.77
N PHE A 176 4.14 28.68 -4.47
CA PHE A 176 3.06 27.79 -4.84
C PHE A 176 1.86 28.01 -3.92
N ALA A 177 0.86 28.72 -4.46
CA ALA A 177 -0.33 29.13 -3.74
C ALA A 177 -1.59 28.67 -4.49
N PRO A 178 -1.99 27.39 -4.36
CA PRO A 178 -3.19 26.86 -5.00
C PRO A 178 -4.41 27.66 -4.51
N ARG A 179 -5.06 28.40 -5.42
CA ARG A 179 -6.19 29.29 -5.08
C ARG A 179 -7.50 28.51 -4.95
N VAL A 180 -7.58 27.65 -3.92
CA VAL A 180 -8.74 26.78 -3.68
C VAL A 180 -9.55 27.31 -2.51
N ARG A 181 -10.79 27.75 -2.74
CA ARG A 181 -11.67 28.23 -1.68
C ARG A 181 -12.39 27.08 -0.98
N LEU A 182 -12.22 26.99 0.33
CA LEU A 182 -12.87 26.02 1.21
C LEU A 182 -14.27 26.48 1.65
N ALA A 183 -15.03 25.59 2.29
CA ALA A 183 -16.40 25.86 2.71
C ALA A 183 -16.53 26.93 3.80
N ASP A 184 -15.50 27.15 4.61
CA ASP A 184 -15.43 28.21 5.63
C ASP A 184 -15.07 29.59 5.04
N GLY A 185 -14.79 29.65 3.74
CA GLY A 185 -14.41 30.87 3.01
C GLY A 185 -12.90 31.14 2.97
N SER A 186 -12.09 30.37 3.71
CA SER A 186 -10.63 30.43 3.62
C SER A 186 -10.11 29.84 2.32
N PHE A 187 -8.82 30.05 2.05
CA PHE A 187 -8.11 29.34 1.00
C PHE A 187 -7.35 28.14 1.58
N TYR A 188 -7.29 27.06 0.81
CA TYR A 188 -6.40 25.94 1.11
C TYR A 188 -4.95 26.43 1.16
N GLU A 189 -4.23 26.02 2.20
CA GLU A 189 -2.83 26.36 2.40
C GLU A 189 -2.01 25.07 2.41
N PRO A 190 -1.14 24.83 1.41
CA PRO A 190 -0.19 23.73 1.45
C PRO A 190 0.68 23.79 2.69
N ARG A 191 1.07 22.62 3.17
CA ARG A 191 1.94 22.45 4.34
C ARG A 191 3.24 21.76 3.90
N ARG A 192 4.32 21.96 4.65
CA ARG A 192 5.67 21.51 4.27
C ARG A 192 6.10 20.36 5.18
N CYS A 193 6.14 19.14 4.64
CA CYS A 193 6.35 17.92 5.41
C CYS A 193 7.63 17.94 6.23
N TRP A 194 8.79 18.05 5.58
CA TRP A 194 10.10 17.94 6.25
C TRP A 194 10.41 19.13 7.14
N VAL A 195 9.83 20.31 6.86
CA VAL A 195 9.90 21.47 7.76
C VAL A 195 9.13 21.16 9.06
N ASP A 196 7.90 20.65 8.96
CA ASP A 196 7.11 20.27 10.14
C ASP A 196 7.75 19.12 10.92
N VAL A 197 8.37 18.14 10.24
CA VAL A 197 9.12 17.04 10.89
C VAL A 197 10.35 17.58 11.62
N PHE A 198 11.14 18.44 10.97
CA PHE A 198 12.31 19.07 11.59
C PHE A 198 11.93 19.85 12.84
N ASP A 199 10.92 20.73 12.73
CA ASP A 199 10.43 21.54 13.84
C ASP A 199 9.91 20.66 15.00
N ALA A 200 9.22 19.57 14.68
CA ALA A 200 8.68 18.63 15.67
C ALA A 200 9.81 17.91 16.44
N ILE A 201 10.82 17.38 15.74
CA ILE A 201 11.99 16.75 16.37
C ILE A 201 12.77 17.77 17.20
N ASN A 202 13.00 18.96 16.66
CA ASN A 202 13.78 19.99 17.34
C ASN A 202 13.11 20.45 18.65
N ARG A 203 11.77 20.54 18.67
CA ARG A 203 10.99 20.95 19.85
C ARG A 203 10.75 19.83 20.87
N ALA A 204 10.94 18.56 20.49
CA ALA A 204 10.71 17.41 21.37
C ALA A 204 11.51 17.53 22.68
N ARG A 205 10.88 17.13 23.79
CA ARG A 205 11.47 17.22 25.15
C ARG A 205 11.54 15.88 25.87
N ARG A 206 10.80 14.87 25.40
CA ARG A 206 10.69 13.56 26.05
C ARG A 206 11.07 12.42 25.12
N MET A 207 10.57 12.43 23.88
CA MET A 207 10.75 11.30 22.96
C MET A 207 10.78 11.71 21.48
N VAL A 208 11.58 10.97 20.71
CA VAL A 208 11.57 10.95 19.25
C VAL A 208 11.68 9.50 18.80
N TYR A 209 10.60 8.91 18.32
CA TYR A 209 10.56 7.52 17.83
C TYR A 209 10.43 7.52 16.31
N ILE A 210 11.31 6.78 15.62
CA ILE A 210 11.35 6.73 14.16
C ILE A 210 11.31 5.29 13.70
N ALA A 211 10.42 4.98 12.76
CA ALA A 211 10.49 3.75 11.98
C ALA A 211 10.60 4.10 10.50
N GLY A 212 11.48 3.43 9.77
CA GLY A 212 11.69 3.67 8.36
C GLY A 212 12.13 2.40 7.64
N TRP A 213 11.77 2.32 6.37
CA TRP A 213 12.34 1.32 5.47
C TRP A 213 13.81 1.62 5.21
N SER A 214 14.13 2.90 5.03
CA SER A 214 15.49 3.41 5.02
C SER A 214 15.52 4.73 5.78
N VAL A 215 16.63 4.98 6.49
CA VAL A 215 16.93 6.28 7.06
C VAL A 215 18.34 6.61 6.62
N ASN A 216 18.58 7.84 6.17
CA ASN A 216 19.92 8.31 5.84
C ASN A 216 20.27 9.47 6.79
N THR A 217 21.36 9.32 7.54
CA THR A 217 21.76 10.29 8.57
C THR A 217 22.25 11.61 8.00
N ASP A 218 22.64 11.65 6.73
CA ASP A 218 23.30 12.80 6.12
C ASP A 218 22.29 13.78 5.48
N VAL A 219 21.02 13.41 5.39
CA VAL A 219 20.00 14.27 4.79
C VAL A 219 19.74 15.50 5.66
N VAL A 220 19.58 16.63 4.98
CA VAL A 220 19.14 17.90 5.58
C VAL A 220 17.65 18.07 5.28
N LEU A 221 16.85 18.24 6.32
CA LEU A 221 15.38 18.31 6.22
C LEU A 221 14.88 19.64 5.64
N VAL A 222 15.51 20.75 5.99
CA VAL A 222 15.11 22.11 5.56
C VAL A 222 16.20 22.70 4.68
N ARG A 223 16.00 22.62 3.36
CA ARG A 223 17.02 23.02 2.37
C ARG A 223 16.76 24.37 1.72
N ASP A 224 15.51 24.83 1.67
CA ASP A 224 15.18 26.13 1.12
C ASP A 224 15.70 27.24 2.06
N PRO A 225 16.66 28.07 1.63
CA PRO A 225 17.22 29.13 2.47
C PRO A 225 16.22 30.24 2.82
N ARG A 226 15.05 30.28 2.17
CA ARG A 226 13.95 31.19 2.49
C ARG A 226 13.17 30.74 3.73
N GLU A 227 13.30 29.49 4.15
CA GLU A 227 12.65 28.97 5.35
C GLU A 227 13.36 29.45 6.63
N PRO A 228 12.64 29.97 7.64
CA PRO A 228 13.26 30.40 8.89
C PRO A 228 14.00 29.30 9.65
N SER A 229 13.55 28.04 9.49
CA SER A 229 14.15 26.85 10.09
C SER A 229 15.29 26.26 9.25
N ALA A 230 15.72 26.92 8.17
CA ALA A 230 16.82 26.44 7.33
C ALA A 230 18.08 26.21 8.16
N SER A 231 18.68 25.03 7.99
CA SER A 231 19.83 24.58 8.76
C SER A 231 20.76 23.77 7.86
N SER A 232 22.06 23.78 8.16
CA SER A 232 23.02 22.84 7.58
C SER A 232 23.17 21.56 8.41
N GLU A 233 22.53 21.49 9.59
CA GLU A 233 22.53 20.33 10.48
C GLU A 233 21.86 19.13 9.79
N SER A 234 22.55 17.99 9.76
CA SER A 234 21.97 16.76 9.22
C SER A 234 20.96 16.14 10.17
N LEU A 235 20.12 15.23 9.68
CA LEU A 235 19.19 14.46 10.50
C LEU A 235 19.93 13.70 11.62
N GLY A 236 21.07 13.10 11.31
CA GLY A 236 21.90 12.38 12.28
C GLY A 236 22.39 13.29 13.41
N GLU A 237 22.91 14.47 13.07
CA GLU A 237 23.38 15.48 14.03
C GLU A 237 22.23 15.98 14.93
N LEU A 238 21.07 16.29 14.32
CA LEU A 238 19.87 16.69 15.05
C LEU A 238 19.46 15.63 16.08
N LEU A 239 19.40 14.35 15.67
CA LEU A 239 19.00 13.26 16.56
C LEU A 239 19.99 13.01 17.70
N ILE A 240 21.30 13.11 17.43
CA ILE A 240 22.34 13.05 18.47
C ILE A 240 22.14 14.19 19.46
N ARG A 241 21.96 15.43 18.98
CA ARG A 241 21.74 16.59 19.85
C ARG A 241 20.49 16.42 20.73
N LYS A 242 19.38 15.94 20.17
CA LYS A 242 18.17 15.67 20.96
C LYS A 242 18.39 14.59 22.01
N ALA A 243 19.03 13.48 21.65
CA ALA A 243 19.42 12.45 22.62
C ALA A 243 20.35 13.04 23.70
N ASP A 244 21.18 14.00 23.30
CA ASP A 244 22.12 14.64 24.19
C ASP A 244 21.47 15.57 25.23
N GLU A 245 20.37 16.22 24.84
CA GLU A 245 19.48 17.00 25.70
C GLU A 245 18.62 16.14 26.65
N GLY A 246 18.71 14.80 26.56
CA GLY A 246 17.98 13.87 27.41
C GLY A 246 16.66 13.36 26.82
N VAL A 247 16.38 13.62 25.55
CA VAL A 247 15.23 13.07 24.82
C VAL A 247 15.48 11.59 24.52
N ALA A 248 14.50 10.72 24.74
CA ALA A 248 14.61 9.31 24.33
C ALA A 248 14.46 9.18 22.81
N VAL A 249 15.56 8.94 22.10
CA VAL A 249 15.57 8.75 20.64
C VAL A 249 15.68 7.27 20.31
N LEU A 250 14.60 6.66 19.81
CA LEU A 250 14.53 5.23 19.48
C LEU A 250 14.21 5.05 18.01
N MET A 251 14.93 4.16 17.32
CA MET A 251 14.75 3.93 15.89
C MET A 251 14.62 2.45 15.56
N LEU A 252 13.64 2.11 14.71
CA LEU A 252 13.47 0.81 14.08
C LEU A 252 13.67 0.97 12.57
N VAL A 253 14.87 0.67 12.09
CA VAL A 253 15.22 0.71 10.66
C VAL A 253 15.18 -0.71 10.12
N TRP A 254 14.63 -0.94 8.94
CA TRP A 254 14.63 -2.28 8.34
C TRP A 254 16.07 -2.79 8.12
N ASP A 255 16.32 -4.05 8.46
CA ASP A 255 17.60 -4.74 8.24
C ASP A 255 17.59 -5.40 6.86
N ASP A 256 18.19 -4.75 5.86
CA ASP A 256 18.50 -5.36 4.57
C ASP A 256 19.65 -6.37 4.77
N ARG A 257 19.26 -7.62 5.03
CA ARG A 257 20.20 -8.73 5.24
C ARG A 257 21.10 -8.99 4.02
N THR A 258 20.80 -8.44 2.85
CA THR A 258 21.64 -8.59 1.66
C THR A 258 22.86 -7.64 1.68
N SER A 259 22.81 -6.56 2.46
CA SER A 259 23.92 -5.62 2.68
C SER A 259 25.11 -6.25 3.42
N VAL A 260 24.92 -7.42 4.06
CA VAL A 260 25.95 -8.11 4.85
C VAL A 260 26.68 -9.24 4.09
N GLY A 261 26.40 -9.42 2.80
CA GLY A 261 27.32 -10.07 1.86
C GLY A 261 26.80 -11.30 1.10
N LEU A 262 26.72 -11.14 -0.22
CA LEU A 262 26.97 -12.19 -1.22
C LEU A 262 28.22 -11.80 -2.04
N GLY A 263 29.40 -11.88 -1.43
CA GLY A 263 30.69 -11.63 -2.11
C GLY A 263 31.21 -10.19 -2.08
N PRO A 264 32.36 -9.89 -2.71
CA PRO A 264 33.19 -8.70 -2.46
C PRO A 264 32.66 -7.42 -3.16
N ILE A 265 31.35 -7.25 -3.29
CA ILE A 265 30.73 -6.19 -4.09
C ILE A 265 29.79 -5.39 -3.19
N LYS A 266 30.24 -4.16 -2.84
CA LYS A 266 29.56 -3.02 -2.18
C LYS A 266 28.75 -3.27 -0.89
N ARG A 267 28.80 -2.30 0.03
CA ARG A 267 28.04 -2.29 1.30
C ARG A 267 26.58 -1.85 1.12
N ASP A 268 26.24 -1.34 -0.06
CA ASP A 268 24.87 -0.99 -0.45
C ASP A 268 24.18 -2.31 -0.87
N GLY A 269 23.24 -2.82 -0.07
CA GLY A 269 22.51 -4.06 -0.37
C GLY A 269 21.76 -4.04 -1.71
N LEU A 270 21.10 -5.15 -2.05
CA LEU A 270 20.34 -5.28 -3.31
C LEU A 270 19.22 -4.23 -3.44
N MET A 271 18.79 -3.62 -2.32
CA MET A 271 17.69 -2.66 -2.27
C MET A 271 18.13 -1.22 -2.00
N ALA A 272 19.44 -0.92 -2.06
CA ALA A 272 20.00 0.44 -1.92
C ALA A 272 19.52 1.18 -0.65
N THR A 273 19.48 0.50 0.50
CA THR A 273 19.18 1.09 1.81
C THR A 273 20.43 1.58 2.54
N HIS A 274 20.24 2.48 3.51
CA HIS A 274 21.31 3.05 4.35
C HIS A 274 21.29 2.50 5.78
N ASP A 275 20.75 1.30 5.98
CA ASP A 275 20.46 0.74 7.29
C ASP A 275 21.72 0.44 8.11
N GLN A 276 22.71 -0.31 7.56
CA GLN A 276 23.94 -0.60 8.29
C GLN A 276 24.80 0.65 8.54
N ASP A 277 24.79 1.60 7.61
CA ASP A 277 25.52 2.87 7.76
C ASP A 277 24.88 3.72 8.86
N THR A 278 23.55 3.83 8.87
CA THR A 278 22.80 4.52 9.92
C THR A 278 23.01 3.88 11.29
N ALA A 279 22.94 2.55 11.38
CA ALA A 279 23.20 1.83 12.63
C ALA A 279 24.65 2.03 13.10
N SER A 280 25.61 2.13 12.17
CA SER A 280 27.01 2.40 12.47
C SER A 280 27.23 3.84 12.95
N PHE A 281 26.56 4.82 12.33
CA PHE A 281 26.62 6.23 12.70
C PHE A 281 26.17 6.45 14.16
N PHE A 282 25.11 5.77 14.60
CA PHE A 282 24.58 5.94 15.96
C PHE A 282 25.22 5.04 17.03
N ARG A 283 26.11 4.10 16.67
CA ARG A 283 26.59 3.01 17.56
C ARG A 283 27.11 3.49 18.91
N ASP A 284 27.89 4.57 18.92
CA ASP A 284 28.56 5.11 20.11
C ASP A 284 27.89 6.39 20.64
N THR A 285 26.61 6.56 20.32
CA THR A 285 25.81 7.73 20.71
C THR A 285 24.70 7.33 21.70
N ARG A 286 23.92 8.31 22.18
CA ARG A 286 22.73 8.04 23.00
C ARG A 286 21.50 7.60 22.19
N VAL A 287 21.52 7.74 20.87
CA VAL A 287 20.44 7.31 19.98
C VAL A 287 20.39 5.78 19.93
N GLN A 288 19.21 5.21 20.14
CA GLN A 288 19.00 3.76 20.13
C GLN A 288 18.48 3.30 18.76
N CYS A 289 19.40 3.09 17.82
CA CYS A 289 19.09 2.53 16.51
C CYS A 289 19.10 1.00 16.54
N VAL A 290 18.00 0.38 16.10
CA VAL A 290 17.86 -1.08 15.97
C VAL A 290 17.59 -1.43 14.52
N LEU A 291 18.43 -2.31 13.97
CA LEU A 291 18.19 -3.00 12.71
C LEU A 291 17.13 -4.09 12.93
N CYS A 292 16.02 -3.96 12.24
CA CYS A 292 14.82 -4.75 12.43
C CYS A 292 14.63 -5.67 11.22
N PRO A 293 14.93 -6.97 11.33
CA PRO A 293 14.72 -7.89 10.21
C PRO A 293 13.25 -8.27 10.09
N ARG A 294 12.80 -8.49 8.85
CA ARG A 294 11.47 -9.01 8.58
C ARG A 294 11.55 -10.48 8.20
N ASN A 295 10.84 -11.33 8.95
CA ASN A 295 10.58 -12.72 8.56
C ASN A 295 9.08 -12.80 8.21
N PRO A 296 8.70 -13.14 6.97
CA PRO A 296 7.29 -13.25 6.60
C PRO A 296 6.61 -14.43 7.28
N ASP A 297 5.29 -14.37 7.39
CA ASP A 297 4.50 -15.55 7.74
C ASP A 297 4.49 -16.55 6.58
N LYS A 298 4.77 -17.82 6.89
CA LYS A 298 5.24 -18.81 5.91
C LYS A 298 4.06 -19.46 5.18
N ASP A 299 3.87 -19.25 3.88
CA ASP A 299 2.80 -19.91 3.12
C ASP A 299 3.26 -21.04 2.16
N ARG A 300 4.58 -21.29 2.00
CA ARG A 300 5.12 -22.25 1.03
C ARG A 300 6.23 -23.18 1.58
N SER A 301 6.88 -23.92 0.69
CA SER A 301 7.77 -25.05 0.99
C SER A 301 9.21 -24.61 1.33
N TYR A 302 9.87 -25.41 2.17
CA TYR A 302 11.19 -25.17 2.76
C TYR A 302 12.31 -24.70 1.80
N VAL A 303 12.25 -25.06 0.51
CA VAL A 303 13.28 -24.70 -0.49
C VAL A 303 13.08 -23.29 -1.05
N GLN A 304 11.83 -22.83 -1.25
CA GLN A 304 11.54 -21.43 -1.60
C GLN A 304 11.77 -20.50 -0.39
N ASP A 305 11.69 -21.03 0.83
CA ASP A 305 11.74 -20.25 2.06
C ASP A 305 13.10 -19.56 2.31
N ILE A 306 14.22 -20.16 1.92
CA ILE A 306 15.56 -19.56 2.14
C ILE A 306 15.77 -18.32 1.26
N GLU A 307 15.34 -18.38 0.00
CA GLU A 307 15.48 -17.26 -0.95
C GLU A 307 14.43 -16.15 -0.69
N THR A 308 13.26 -16.48 -0.12
CA THR A 308 12.17 -15.51 0.12
C THR A 308 12.26 -14.85 1.50
N ALA A 309 12.87 -15.49 2.50
CA ALA A 309 12.93 -14.98 3.88
C ALA A 309 13.76 -13.69 4.05
N THR A 310 14.59 -13.32 3.07
CA THR A 310 15.37 -12.06 3.08
C THR A 310 14.72 -10.95 2.25
N MET A 311 13.56 -11.19 1.64
CA MET A 311 13.02 -10.31 0.59
C MET A 311 11.81 -9.47 1.01
N PHE A 312 11.20 -9.74 2.17
CA PHE A 312 10.14 -8.89 2.74
C PHE A 312 10.72 -7.87 3.70
N THR A 313 10.03 -6.74 3.87
CA THR A 313 10.58 -5.56 4.52
C THR A 313 9.71 -5.04 5.66
N HIS A 314 10.31 -4.24 6.53
CA HIS A 314 9.53 -3.32 7.35
C HIS A 314 9.37 -2.00 6.59
N HIS A 315 8.19 -1.76 6.03
CA HIS A 315 7.96 -0.68 5.08
C HIS A 315 7.25 0.55 5.69
N GLN A 316 6.95 0.51 6.99
CA GLN A 316 6.38 1.64 7.74
C GLN A 316 7.34 2.83 7.80
N LYS A 317 6.86 4.02 7.42
CA LYS A 317 7.55 5.30 7.63
C LYS A 317 6.80 6.11 8.67
N THR A 318 7.36 6.25 9.87
CA THR A 318 6.72 7.01 10.96
C THR A 318 7.72 7.82 11.77
N VAL A 319 7.33 9.03 12.18
CA VAL A 319 8.02 9.83 13.20
C VAL A 319 7.03 10.17 14.30
N ILE A 320 7.33 9.86 15.55
CA ILE A 320 6.47 10.14 16.71
C ILE A 320 7.25 10.98 17.71
N VAL A 321 6.69 12.14 18.09
CA VAL A 321 7.31 13.05 19.06
C VAL A 321 6.31 13.53 20.09
N ASP A 322 6.81 13.97 21.25
CA ASP A 322 6.03 14.83 22.13
C ASP A 322 5.97 16.28 21.59
N GLY A 323 4.87 16.97 21.85
CA GLY A 323 4.59 18.34 21.39
C GLY A 323 5.41 19.45 22.06
N GLY A 324 6.49 19.10 22.76
CA GLY A 324 7.49 20.06 23.28
C GLY A 324 7.05 20.90 24.48
N GLY A 325 5.90 20.58 25.10
CA GLY A 325 5.40 21.25 26.31
C GLY A 325 6.29 21.02 27.54
N ALA A 326 6.07 21.80 28.61
CA ALA A 326 6.87 21.70 29.83
C ALA A 326 6.97 20.24 30.34
N PRO A 327 8.16 19.75 30.74
CA PRO A 327 8.39 18.36 31.13
C PRO A 327 7.75 17.96 32.48
N ALA A 328 6.82 18.78 33.01
CA ALA A 328 6.10 18.46 34.23
C ALA A 328 5.34 17.12 34.07
N PRO A 329 5.44 16.19 35.04
CA PRO A 329 4.83 14.86 34.95
C PRO A 329 3.31 14.87 34.73
N GLU A 330 2.63 15.92 35.18
CA GLU A 330 1.16 16.04 35.12
C GLU A 330 0.64 16.67 33.82
N THR A 331 1.53 17.14 32.94
CA THR A 331 1.15 17.80 31.68
C THR A 331 1.16 16.78 30.54
N PRO A 332 0.08 16.71 29.74
CA PRO A 332 0.04 15.87 28.54
C PRO A 332 1.17 16.26 27.58
N PRO A 333 1.81 15.29 26.92
CA PRO A 333 2.90 15.57 25.99
C PRO A 333 2.41 16.28 24.72
N GLY A 334 1.12 16.20 24.39
CA GLY A 334 0.60 16.68 23.10
C GLY A 334 1.26 15.93 21.95
N LEU A 335 1.07 14.61 21.86
CA LEU A 335 1.75 13.77 20.87
C LEU A 335 1.42 14.20 19.43
N VAL A 336 2.46 14.17 18.61
CA VAL A 336 2.38 14.40 17.16
C VAL A 336 3.01 13.19 16.48
N SER A 337 2.29 12.60 15.54
CA SER A 337 2.75 11.45 14.76
C SER A 337 2.68 11.75 13.27
N PHE A 338 3.73 11.40 12.54
CA PHE A 338 3.82 11.50 11.09
C PHE A 338 3.79 10.10 10.49
N LEU A 339 3.07 9.92 9.39
CA LEU A 339 3.06 8.68 8.61
C LEU A 339 2.69 8.94 7.15
N GLY A 340 3.15 8.10 6.23
CA GLY A 340 2.90 8.24 4.79
C GLY A 340 3.91 7.45 3.95
N GLY A 341 4.15 7.91 2.72
CA GLY A 341 5.09 7.30 1.79
C GLY A 341 6.55 7.77 1.94
N ILE A 342 6.78 8.95 2.51
CA ILE A 342 8.10 9.58 2.59
C ILE A 342 8.95 9.02 3.73
N ASP A 343 10.04 8.30 3.39
CA ASP A 343 11.14 7.96 4.32
C ASP A 343 12.04 9.17 4.57
N LEU A 344 12.77 9.17 5.70
CA LEU A 344 13.80 10.17 5.98
C LEU A 344 15.15 9.75 5.38
N CYS A 345 15.20 9.62 4.06
CA CYS A 345 16.40 9.26 3.31
C CYS A 345 16.59 10.09 2.04
N ASP A 346 17.69 9.84 1.35
CA ASP A 346 18.11 10.47 0.10
C ASP A 346 17.09 10.28 -1.04
N GLY A 347 17.07 11.22 -1.97
CA GLY A 347 16.16 11.28 -3.12
C GLY A 347 14.74 11.75 -2.82
N ARG A 348 14.31 11.72 -1.55
CA ARG A 348 12.91 12.00 -1.14
C ARG A 348 12.60 13.48 -1.00
N TYR A 349 13.61 14.34 -0.85
CA TYR A 349 13.38 15.78 -0.89
C TYR A 349 13.02 16.16 -2.31
N ASP A 350 11.85 16.75 -2.47
CA ASP A 350 11.42 17.38 -3.71
C ASP A 350 10.33 18.42 -3.41
N THR A 351 9.90 19.09 -4.46
CA THR A 351 8.81 20.07 -4.48
C THR A 351 7.91 19.82 -5.68
N GLN A 352 6.74 20.46 -5.67
CA GLN A 352 5.74 20.37 -6.75
C GLN A 352 6.26 20.72 -8.17
N ASP A 353 7.42 21.39 -8.29
CA ASP A 353 8.05 21.71 -9.58
C ASP A 353 8.78 20.51 -10.21
N HIS A 354 9.13 19.51 -9.39
CA HIS A 354 9.82 18.27 -9.77
C HIS A 354 10.97 18.42 -10.79
N PRO A 355 12.00 19.22 -10.49
CA PRO A 355 13.02 19.58 -11.45
C PRO A 355 13.95 18.41 -11.82
N LEU A 356 14.20 18.26 -13.12
CA LEU A 356 15.09 17.22 -13.66
C LEU A 356 16.57 17.61 -13.60
N PHE A 357 16.86 18.87 -13.94
CA PHE A 357 18.24 19.36 -14.09
C PHE A 357 18.51 20.67 -13.32
N ARG A 358 17.48 21.51 -13.14
CA ARG A 358 17.61 22.87 -12.60
C ARG A 358 18.13 22.95 -11.16
N THR A 359 17.96 21.89 -10.39
CA THR A 359 18.38 21.82 -8.97
C THR A 359 19.66 21.04 -8.71
N LEU A 360 20.29 20.49 -9.75
CA LEU A 360 21.49 19.66 -9.63
C LEU A 360 22.68 20.44 -9.05
N GLY A 361 22.75 21.75 -9.29
CA GLY A 361 23.76 22.64 -8.71
C GLY A 361 23.40 23.22 -7.34
N THR A 362 22.19 22.94 -6.83
CA THR A 362 21.65 23.56 -5.61
C THR A 362 21.14 22.48 -4.64
N THR A 363 19.83 22.34 -4.49
CA THR A 363 19.13 21.54 -3.48
C THR A 363 19.41 20.04 -3.60
N HIS A 364 19.76 19.57 -4.80
CA HIS A 364 20.03 18.16 -5.10
C HIS A 364 21.51 17.87 -5.39
N SER A 365 22.41 18.83 -5.18
CA SER A 365 23.85 18.66 -5.44
C SER A 365 24.53 17.59 -4.58
N LYS A 366 23.98 17.32 -3.39
CA LYS A 366 24.43 16.27 -2.46
C LYS A 366 23.37 15.18 -2.26
N ASP A 367 22.34 15.17 -3.09
CA ASP A 367 21.17 14.30 -2.96
C ASP A 367 20.64 13.93 -4.36
N PHE A 368 21.57 13.52 -5.23
CA PHE A 368 21.25 13.08 -6.58
C PHE A 368 20.78 11.62 -6.54
N HIS A 369 19.52 11.41 -6.90
CA HIS A 369 18.89 10.09 -6.96
C HIS A 369 18.47 9.75 -8.38
N GLN A 370 18.97 8.63 -8.91
CA GLN A 370 18.63 8.12 -10.24
C GLN A 370 18.99 6.62 -10.36
N PRO A 371 18.15 5.71 -9.87
CA PRO A 371 18.43 4.27 -9.85
C PRO A 371 18.06 3.55 -11.15
N ASN A 372 17.40 4.23 -12.09
CA ASN A 372 16.95 3.62 -13.34
C ASN A 372 18.08 3.43 -14.36
N PHE A 373 19.20 4.13 -14.17
CA PHE A 373 20.34 4.09 -15.08
C PHE A 373 21.58 3.53 -14.39
N PRO A 374 22.17 2.43 -14.90
CA PRO A 374 23.45 1.94 -14.41
C PRO A 374 24.53 3.02 -14.50
N GLY A 375 25.20 3.29 -13.38
CA GLY A 375 26.29 4.28 -13.32
C GLY A 375 25.84 5.75 -13.36
N ALA A 376 24.56 6.03 -13.06
CA ALA A 376 24.10 7.40 -12.85
C ALA A 376 24.88 8.08 -11.72
N SER A 377 25.24 9.34 -11.93
CA SER A 377 25.92 10.16 -10.94
C SER A 377 25.71 11.64 -11.27
N ILE A 378 25.79 12.48 -10.24
CA ILE A 378 25.79 13.93 -10.38
C ILE A 378 26.96 14.43 -11.26
N SER A 379 28.09 13.72 -11.30
CA SER A 379 29.23 14.07 -12.17
C SER A 379 28.93 13.89 -13.65
N LYS A 380 27.98 13.00 -14.00
CA LYS A 380 27.51 12.75 -15.37
C LYS A 380 26.24 13.55 -15.72
N GLY A 381 25.66 14.30 -14.78
CA GLY A 381 24.54 15.20 -15.00
C GLY A 381 23.18 14.60 -14.66
N GLY A 382 22.12 15.16 -15.23
CA GLY A 382 20.75 14.66 -15.07
C GLY A 382 20.29 13.79 -16.24
N PRO A 383 19.01 13.41 -16.27
CA PRO A 383 18.00 13.83 -15.30
C PRO A 383 18.15 13.11 -13.95
N ARG A 384 17.97 13.82 -12.82
CA ARG A 384 17.61 13.12 -11.58
C ARG A 384 16.22 12.49 -11.76
N GLU A 385 15.86 11.54 -10.91
CA GLU A 385 14.48 11.08 -10.80
C GLU A 385 13.74 11.94 -9.77
N PRO A 386 12.82 12.84 -10.15
CA PRO A 386 12.00 13.58 -9.18
C PRO A 386 11.10 12.65 -8.38
N TRP A 387 10.69 13.07 -7.18
CA TRP A 387 9.99 12.24 -6.21
C TRP A 387 8.66 12.87 -5.80
N HIS A 388 7.57 12.40 -6.40
CA HIS A 388 6.21 12.79 -6.03
C HIS A 388 5.65 11.83 -4.97
N ASP A 389 5.30 12.35 -3.79
CA ASP A 389 4.88 11.51 -2.68
C ASP A 389 3.97 12.27 -1.70
N ILE A 390 3.28 11.51 -0.84
CA ILE A 390 2.27 12.02 0.07
C ILE A 390 2.57 11.56 1.50
N HIS A 391 2.43 12.49 2.44
CA HIS A 391 2.61 12.22 3.86
C HIS A 391 1.53 12.93 4.68
N CYS A 392 1.40 12.57 5.95
CA CYS A 392 0.50 13.28 6.85
C CYS A 392 1.05 13.41 8.27
N ARG A 393 0.55 14.43 8.97
CA ARG A 393 0.72 14.62 10.41
C ARG A 393 -0.63 14.42 11.09
N VAL A 394 -0.63 13.63 12.16
CA VAL A 394 -1.79 13.31 12.97
C VAL A 394 -1.56 13.77 14.42
N GLU A 395 -2.56 14.45 14.97
CA GLU A 395 -2.58 14.93 16.36
C GLU A 395 -3.88 14.50 17.04
N GLY A 396 -3.84 14.40 18.37
CA GLY A 396 -4.97 13.92 19.18
C GLY A 396 -4.92 12.40 19.42
N PRO A 397 -6.05 11.75 19.72
CA PRO A 397 -6.06 10.35 20.13
C PRO A 397 -5.43 9.39 19.10
N ALA A 398 -5.59 9.65 17.80
CA ALA A 398 -5.00 8.80 16.75
C ALA A 398 -3.46 8.84 16.72
N ALA A 399 -2.82 9.91 17.23
CA ALA A 399 -1.35 9.94 17.35
C ALA A 399 -0.84 8.88 18.35
N TRP A 400 -1.65 8.54 19.36
CA TRP A 400 -1.34 7.49 20.33
C TRP A 400 -1.47 6.08 19.74
N ASP A 401 -2.36 5.86 18.79
CA ASP A 401 -2.47 4.58 18.08
C ASP A 401 -1.21 4.31 17.23
N VAL A 402 -0.63 5.36 16.61
CA VAL A 402 0.66 5.28 15.90
C VAL A 402 1.81 4.99 16.87
N LEU A 403 1.79 5.62 18.05
CA LEU A 403 2.74 5.32 19.12
C LEU A 403 2.62 3.87 19.59
N GLU A 404 1.40 3.38 19.83
CA GLU A 404 1.17 2.01 20.26
C GLU A 404 1.69 1.01 19.22
N ASN A 405 1.52 1.27 17.93
CA ASN A 405 2.15 0.46 16.88
C ASN A 405 3.68 0.41 17.05
N PHE A 406 4.34 1.55 17.24
CA PHE A 406 5.79 1.60 17.45
C PHE A 406 6.20 0.82 18.71
N GLU A 407 5.50 1.03 19.83
CA GLU A 407 5.77 0.33 21.09
C GLU A 407 5.61 -1.18 20.92
N GLN A 408 4.54 -1.66 20.29
CA GLN A 408 4.32 -3.08 20.03
C GLN A 408 5.46 -3.70 19.22
N ARG A 409 5.97 -2.99 18.20
CA ARG A 409 7.13 -3.43 17.41
C ARG A 409 8.42 -3.40 18.22
N TRP A 410 8.65 -2.35 18.99
CA TRP A 410 9.84 -2.22 19.84
C TRP A 410 9.92 -3.32 20.88
N LYS A 411 8.80 -3.70 21.48
CA LYS A 411 8.74 -4.83 22.43
C LYS A 411 9.06 -6.16 21.77
N LYS A 412 8.66 -6.34 20.51
CA LYS A 412 8.84 -7.60 19.78
C LYS A 412 10.25 -7.74 19.19
N GLN A 413 10.78 -6.68 18.59
CA GLN A 413 12.00 -6.72 17.76
C GLN A 413 13.05 -5.67 18.16
N GLY A 414 12.72 -4.76 19.07
CA GLY A 414 13.63 -3.77 19.64
C GLY A 414 14.39 -4.28 20.86
N LYS A 415 14.71 -3.38 21.80
CA LYS A 415 15.47 -3.69 23.03
C LYS A 415 14.57 -3.87 24.27
N GLY A 416 13.32 -4.28 24.08
CA GLY A 416 12.34 -4.48 25.16
C GLY A 416 11.86 -3.17 25.82
N ASP A 417 10.99 -3.30 26.83
CA ASP A 417 10.19 -2.18 27.37
C ASP A 417 10.99 -1.09 28.11
N ASN A 418 12.21 -1.40 28.57
CA ASN A 418 12.97 -0.54 29.50
C ASN A 418 13.38 0.83 28.94
N LEU A 419 13.37 0.99 27.62
CA LEU A 419 13.75 2.23 26.94
C LEU A 419 12.53 3.05 26.47
N LEU A 420 11.33 2.47 26.56
CA LEU A 420 10.10 3.18 26.22
C LEU A 420 9.77 4.21 27.30
N VAL A 421 9.38 5.41 26.87
CA VAL A 421 8.99 6.48 27.78
C VAL A 421 7.62 6.15 28.37
N ALA A 422 7.55 6.05 29.70
CA ALA A 422 6.30 5.82 30.39
C ALA A 422 5.40 7.05 30.29
N LEU A 423 4.35 6.97 29.47
CA LEU A 423 3.33 7.99 29.34
C LEU A 423 2.03 7.56 30.00
N ASN A 424 1.31 8.50 30.61
CA ASN A 424 -0.03 8.23 31.14
C ASN A 424 -1.00 8.01 29.98
N LYS A 425 -1.32 6.73 29.70
CA LYS A 425 -2.21 6.32 28.61
C LYS A 425 -3.64 6.86 28.75
N ALA A 426 -4.07 7.32 29.93
CA ALA A 426 -5.35 8.00 30.10
C ALA A 426 -5.44 9.33 29.31
N TRP A 427 -4.30 9.90 28.88
CA TRP A 427 -4.28 11.06 27.99
C TRP A 427 -4.60 10.75 26.54
N ALA A 428 -4.58 9.47 26.13
CA ALA A 428 -4.92 9.08 24.77
C ALA A 428 -6.35 9.50 24.39
N GLU A 429 -7.27 9.62 25.35
CA GLU A 429 -8.66 10.04 25.10
C GLU A 429 -8.83 11.58 24.99
N ARG A 430 -7.76 12.37 25.10
CA ARG A 430 -7.84 13.83 25.00
C ARG A 430 -7.90 14.28 23.54
N GLU A 431 -8.99 14.95 23.18
CA GLU A 431 -9.20 15.57 21.86
C GLU A 431 -8.19 16.72 21.63
N ALA A 432 -7.63 16.81 20.42
CA ALA A 432 -6.78 17.92 19.98
C ALA A 432 -7.58 19.08 19.38
N ALA A 433 -8.76 18.81 18.84
CA ALA A 433 -9.72 19.80 18.39
C ALA A 433 -10.81 19.99 19.47
N PRO A 434 -11.16 21.24 19.85
CA PRO A 434 -12.30 21.49 20.74
C PRO A 434 -13.60 20.89 20.17
N ARG A 435 -14.52 20.49 21.05
CA ARG A 435 -15.86 20.04 20.63
C ARG A 435 -16.55 21.10 19.77
N GLY A 436 -16.98 20.70 18.58
CA GLY A 436 -17.65 21.59 17.62
C GLY A 436 -16.70 22.38 16.71
N ASP A 437 -15.38 22.17 16.78
CA ASP A 437 -14.42 22.69 15.80
C ASP A 437 -14.71 22.08 14.42
N ALA A 438 -15.03 22.94 13.44
CA ALA A 438 -15.32 22.53 12.07
C ALA A 438 -14.10 21.86 11.40
N GLU A 439 -12.89 22.20 11.84
CA GLU A 439 -11.63 21.61 11.35
C GLU A 439 -11.24 20.32 12.09
N SER A 440 -12.08 19.83 13.01
CA SER A 440 -11.86 18.53 13.64
C SER A 440 -11.87 17.40 12.62
N TRP A 441 -11.08 16.36 12.89
CA TRP A 441 -11.04 15.14 12.08
C TRP A 441 -11.46 13.92 12.90
N ASN A 442 -12.09 12.97 12.22
CA ASN A 442 -12.19 11.60 12.67
C ASN A 442 -11.14 10.79 11.91
N VAL A 443 -10.30 10.04 12.64
CA VAL A 443 -9.12 9.34 12.10
C VAL A 443 -9.12 7.91 12.62
N GLN A 444 -8.78 6.95 11.78
CA GLN A 444 -8.56 5.57 12.17
C GLN A 444 -7.21 5.09 11.61
N VAL A 445 -6.42 4.43 12.45
CA VAL A 445 -5.13 3.85 12.05
C VAL A 445 -5.34 2.42 11.59
N PHE A 446 -4.66 2.04 10.51
CA PHE A 446 -4.73 0.73 9.88
C PHE A 446 -3.32 0.18 9.65
N ARG A 447 -3.17 -1.15 9.65
CA ARG A 447 -1.90 -1.83 9.49
C ARG A 447 -2.00 -3.07 8.61
N SER A 448 -0.86 -3.39 8.01
CA SER A 448 -0.51 -4.74 7.58
C SER A 448 0.65 -5.17 8.47
N ILE A 449 0.44 -6.10 9.40
CA ILE A 449 1.46 -6.54 10.34
C ILE A 449 1.04 -7.87 10.98
N ASP A 450 1.99 -8.67 11.45
CA ASP A 450 1.70 -9.94 12.12
C ASP A 450 2.34 -10.03 13.51
N GLY A 451 1.98 -11.08 14.26
CA GLY A 451 2.52 -11.39 15.58
C GLY A 451 4.01 -11.72 15.60
N GLY A 452 4.64 -11.92 14.43
CA GLY A 452 6.10 -12.01 14.29
C GLY A 452 6.78 -10.65 14.45
N ALA A 453 6.10 -9.57 14.05
CA ALA A 453 6.60 -8.20 14.06
C ALA A 453 6.04 -7.32 15.19
N ALA A 454 4.88 -7.64 15.75
CA ALA A 454 4.24 -6.87 16.82
C ALA A 454 3.91 -7.74 18.04
N ALA A 455 4.14 -7.19 19.24
CA ALA A 455 3.67 -7.79 20.48
C ALA A 455 2.22 -7.36 20.80
N GLY A 456 1.54 -8.11 21.66
CA GLY A 456 0.24 -7.70 22.22
C GLY A 456 -0.99 -8.14 21.41
N PHE A 457 -0.83 -8.96 20.37
CA PHE A 457 -1.98 -9.63 19.76
C PHE A 457 -2.57 -10.72 20.68
N PRO A 458 -3.88 -11.02 20.58
CA PRO A 458 -4.50 -12.11 21.32
C PRO A 458 -3.90 -13.47 20.93
N GLU A 459 -3.07 -14.04 21.81
CA GLU A 459 -2.43 -15.34 21.61
C GLU A 459 -2.51 -16.18 22.90
N GLY A 460 -2.42 -17.51 22.77
CA GLY A 460 -2.18 -18.43 23.89
C GLY A 460 -3.35 -18.72 24.84
N SER A 461 -4.51 -18.09 24.68
CA SER A 461 -5.72 -18.36 25.48
C SER A 461 -6.78 -19.15 24.69
N ALA A 462 -7.69 -19.84 25.39
CA ALA A 462 -8.82 -20.52 24.76
C ALA A 462 -9.79 -19.53 24.06
N ASN A 463 -9.83 -18.27 24.51
CA ASN A 463 -10.67 -17.21 23.94
C ASN A 463 -9.99 -16.44 22.80
N ALA A 464 -8.68 -16.62 22.60
CA ALA A 464 -7.90 -15.88 21.60
C ALA A 464 -8.53 -15.88 20.18
N PRO A 465 -9.11 -16.98 19.65
CA PRO A 465 -9.80 -16.95 18.35
C PRO A 465 -10.94 -15.94 18.26
N ARG A 466 -11.74 -15.83 19.33
CA ARG A 466 -12.89 -14.94 19.37
C ARG A 466 -12.45 -13.48 19.49
N GLU A 467 -11.42 -13.24 20.31
CA GLU A 467 -10.81 -11.92 20.46
C GLU A 467 -10.14 -11.45 19.15
N ALA A 468 -9.39 -12.33 18.49
CA ALA A 468 -8.78 -12.09 17.19
C ALA A 468 -9.84 -11.73 16.14
N ALA A 469 -10.90 -12.54 16.01
CA ALA A 469 -11.99 -12.29 15.08
C ALA A 469 -12.73 -10.95 15.36
N ALA A 470 -12.92 -10.57 16.62
CA ALA A 470 -13.54 -9.30 17.00
C ALA A 470 -12.68 -8.07 16.60
N LEU A 471 -11.37 -8.26 16.49
CA LEU A 471 -10.40 -7.27 16.02
C LEU A 471 -10.11 -7.39 14.51
N GLY A 472 -10.77 -8.32 13.80
CA GLY A 472 -10.54 -8.61 12.38
C GLY A 472 -9.18 -9.21 12.07
N LEU A 473 -8.50 -9.76 13.07
CA LEU A 473 -7.26 -10.47 12.89
C LEU A 473 -7.54 -11.85 12.30
N VAL A 474 -6.71 -12.28 11.36
CA VAL A 474 -6.83 -13.58 10.69
C VAL A 474 -5.66 -14.49 11.07
N SER A 475 -5.92 -15.79 11.13
CA SER A 475 -4.86 -16.76 11.41
C SER A 475 -3.96 -16.90 10.18
N GLY A 476 -2.66 -16.78 10.39
CA GLY A 476 -1.61 -17.12 9.45
C GLY A 476 -1.12 -18.57 9.61
N LYS A 477 0.09 -18.89 9.13
CA LYS A 477 0.75 -20.17 9.44
C LYS A 477 1.28 -20.16 10.86
N ASP A 478 2.22 -19.29 11.12
CA ASP A 478 2.93 -19.23 12.38
C ASP A 478 2.40 -18.09 13.27
N HIS A 479 1.78 -17.08 12.68
CA HIS A 479 1.39 -15.84 13.38
C HIS A 479 -0.06 -15.42 13.12
N VAL A 480 -0.63 -14.67 14.06
CA VAL A 480 -1.85 -13.90 13.82
C VAL A 480 -1.50 -12.70 12.93
N ILE A 481 -2.36 -12.41 11.95
CA ILE A 481 -2.15 -11.36 10.94
C ILE A 481 -3.22 -10.27 11.11
N GLU A 482 -2.77 -9.02 11.15
CA GLU A 482 -3.60 -7.85 10.93
C GLU A 482 -3.47 -7.40 9.46
N ARG A 483 -4.62 -7.21 8.81
CA ARG A 483 -4.74 -6.78 7.40
C ARG A 483 -5.73 -5.62 7.25
N SER A 484 -5.82 -4.78 8.29
CA SER A 484 -6.82 -3.73 8.41
C SER A 484 -6.67 -2.63 7.35
N ILE A 485 -5.48 -2.49 6.72
CA ILE A 485 -5.31 -1.62 5.54
C ILE A 485 -6.16 -2.10 4.37
N GLN A 486 -6.07 -3.38 4.01
CA GLN A 486 -6.86 -3.93 2.90
C GLN A 486 -8.35 -3.74 3.16
N ASP A 487 -8.78 -4.01 4.40
CA ASP A 487 -10.17 -3.87 4.82
C ASP A 487 -10.63 -2.41 4.74
N ALA A 488 -9.80 -1.45 5.14
CA ALA A 488 -10.10 -0.03 5.01
C ALA A 488 -10.24 0.43 3.55
N TYR A 489 -9.39 -0.06 2.65
CA TYR A 489 -9.51 0.19 1.22
C TYR A 489 -10.82 -0.39 0.66
N ILE A 490 -11.16 -1.63 1.00
CA ILE A 490 -12.41 -2.29 0.59
C ILE A 490 -13.62 -1.45 1.02
N HIS A 491 -13.69 -1.06 2.30
CA HIS A 491 -14.80 -0.25 2.82
C HIS A 491 -14.87 1.14 2.19
N ALA A 492 -13.73 1.78 1.92
CA ALA A 492 -13.69 3.08 1.26
C ALA A 492 -14.21 3.00 -0.18
N ILE A 493 -13.83 1.96 -0.94
CA ILE A 493 -14.32 1.72 -2.29
C ILE A 493 -15.82 1.41 -2.27
N ARG A 494 -16.28 0.52 -1.38
CA ARG A 494 -17.68 0.10 -1.30
C ARG A 494 -18.64 1.24 -0.98
N ARG A 495 -18.24 2.17 -0.11
CA ARG A 495 -19.08 3.34 0.20
C ARG A 495 -19.02 4.45 -0.85
N ALA A 496 -18.02 4.44 -1.74
CA ALA A 496 -17.82 5.49 -2.74
C ALA A 496 -19.09 5.73 -3.58
N ARG A 497 -19.42 7.01 -3.75
CA ARG A 497 -20.65 7.49 -4.41
C ARG A 497 -20.36 8.18 -5.74
N ASP A 498 -19.36 9.04 -5.81
CA ASP A 498 -19.15 9.97 -6.92
C ASP A 498 -17.87 9.67 -7.69
N PHE A 499 -16.73 9.56 -7.00
CA PHE A 499 -15.45 9.26 -7.63
C PHE A 499 -14.41 8.73 -6.64
N ILE A 500 -13.38 8.11 -7.20
CA ILE A 500 -12.16 7.72 -6.48
C ILE A 500 -10.95 8.27 -7.22
N TYR A 501 -10.00 8.86 -6.50
CA TYR A 501 -8.70 9.28 -7.01
C TYR A 501 -7.60 8.54 -6.25
N ILE A 502 -6.69 7.90 -6.97
CA ILE A 502 -5.62 7.06 -6.42
C ILE A 502 -4.28 7.54 -6.98
N GLU A 503 -3.31 7.73 -6.10
CA GLU A 503 -1.90 7.83 -6.45
C GLU A 503 -1.19 6.68 -5.75
N ASN A 504 -0.59 5.77 -6.52
CA ASN A 504 0.07 4.60 -5.95
C ASN A 504 1.29 4.14 -6.75
N GLN A 505 2.37 3.81 -6.06
CA GLN A 505 3.60 3.24 -6.65
C GLN A 505 3.34 1.95 -7.45
N TYR A 506 2.39 1.13 -7.00
CA TYR A 506 1.99 -0.09 -7.68
C TYR A 506 0.49 -0.16 -7.85
N PHE A 507 0.05 -0.77 -8.95
CA PHE A 507 -1.36 -1.08 -9.15
C PHE A 507 -1.52 -2.46 -9.80
N LEU A 508 -1.49 -3.49 -8.98
CA LEU A 508 -1.68 -4.88 -9.42
C LEU A 508 -2.39 -5.68 -8.34
N GLY A 509 -3.18 -6.69 -8.70
CA GLY A 509 -3.88 -7.53 -7.72
C GLY A 509 -5.14 -8.20 -8.23
N SER A 510 -5.89 -8.81 -7.31
CA SER A 510 -7.09 -9.61 -7.60
C SER A 510 -6.83 -10.70 -8.65
N SER A 511 -5.66 -11.36 -8.57
CA SER A 511 -5.17 -12.28 -9.60
C SER A 511 -6.10 -13.47 -9.85
N TYR A 512 -6.92 -13.84 -8.87
CA TYR A 512 -7.94 -14.89 -9.01
C TYR A 512 -8.96 -14.59 -10.13
N ALA A 513 -9.12 -13.33 -10.51
CA ALA A 513 -10.03 -12.89 -11.56
C ALA A 513 -9.33 -12.51 -12.88
N TRP A 514 -8.01 -12.69 -12.96
CA TRP A 514 -7.29 -12.49 -14.22
C TRP A 514 -7.70 -13.54 -15.27
N ARG A 515 -7.45 -13.21 -16.54
CA ARG A 515 -7.78 -14.08 -17.67
C ARG A 515 -7.08 -15.44 -17.54
N GLN A 516 -7.85 -16.52 -17.62
CA GLN A 516 -7.31 -17.87 -17.67
C GLN A 516 -6.64 -18.16 -19.02
N ASN A 517 -5.64 -19.04 -19.02
CA ASN A 517 -4.92 -19.50 -20.23
C ASN A 517 -4.13 -18.42 -20.99
N ASP A 518 -3.79 -17.31 -20.32
CA ASP A 518 -2.99 -16.21 -20.88
C ASP A 518 -1.50 -16.30 -20.49
N GLY A 519 -0.94 -17.51 -20.58
CA GLY A 519 0.46 -17.80 -20.23
C GLY A 519 0.77 -17.88 -18.72
N VAL A 520 -0.26 -17.82 -17.85
CA VAL A 520 -0.15 -18.00 -16.40
C VAL A 520 -1.23 -18.93 -15.85
N THR A 521 -0.85 -19.67 -14.81
CA THR A 521 -1.78 -20.32 -13.88
C THR A 521 -2.15 -19.31 -12.82
N VAL A 522 -3.38 -18.79 -12.84
CA VAL A 522 -3.82 -17.66 -11.97
C VAL A 522 -3.74 -18.01 -10.48
N GLU A 523 -3.92 -19.30 -10.16
CA GLU A 523 -3.87 -19.86 -8.83
C GLU A 523 -2.44 -19.86 -8.24
N ASP A 524 -1.40 -19.83 -9.09
CA ASP A 524 0.00 -19.80 -8.66
C ASP A 524 0.47 -18.38 -8.31
N ILE A 525 -0.20 -17.34 -8.82
CA ILE A 525 0.17 -15.94 -8.64
C ILE A 525 -0.02 -15.46 -7.20
N ASN A 526 -1.15 -15.80 -6.58
CA ASN A 526 -1.49 -15.46 -5.19
C ASN A 526 -1.44 -13.95 -4.86
N ALA A 527 -1.81 -13.08 -5.81
CA ALA A 527 -2.09 -11.67 -5.54
C ALA A 527 -3.59 -11.49 -5.27
N LEU A 528 -4.05 -12.03 -4.13
CA LEU A 528 -5.45 -12.26 -3.80
C LEU A 528 -6.19 -11.05 -3.20
N HIS A 529 -5.51 -9.94 -2.90
CA HIS A 529 -6.19 -8.76 -2.36
C HIS A 529 -7.24 -8.20 -3.33
N LEU A 530 -8.27 -7.55 -2.79
CA LEU A 530 -9.50 -7.27 -3.53
C LEU A 530 -9.55 -5.91 -4.22
N ILE A 531 -8.58 -5.02 -3.97
CA ILE A 531 -8.67 -3.59 -4.35
C ILE A 531 -9.04 -3.40 -5.84
N PRO A 532 -8.31 -3.96 -6.82
CA PRO A 532 -8.65 -3.80 -8.23
C PRO A 532 -10.06 -4.31 -8.59
N LYS A 533 -10.47 -5.46 -8.06
CA LYS A 533 -11.80 -6.03 -8.36
C LYS A 533 -12.93 -5.27 -7.67
N GLU A 534 -12.74 -4.78 -6.44
CA GLU A 534 -13.72 -3.91 -5.77
C GLU A 534 -13.93 -2.61 -6.56
N LEU A 535 -12.85 -2.03 -7.11
CA LEU A 535 -12.94 -0.84 -7.96
C LEU A 535 -13.75 -1.11 -9.23
N SER A 536 -13.44 -2.18 -9.96
CA SER A 536 -14.18 -2.51 -11.20
C SER A 536 -15.63 -2.87 -10.91
N LEU A 537 -15.92 -3.66 -9.88
CA LEU A 537 -17.29 -3.98 -9.47
C LEU A 537 -18.07 -2.75 -8.99
N LYS A 538 -17.41 -1.81 -8.31
CA LYS A 538 -18.02 -0.52 -7.98
C LYS A 538 -18.41 0.23 -9.25
N ILE A 539 -17.51 0.36 -10.23
CA ILE A 539 -17.84 1.00 -11.52
C ILE A 539 -19.00 0.29 -12.21
N VAL A 540 -18.95 -1.05 -12.32
CA VAL A 540 -20.02 -1.88 -12.89
C VAL A 540 -21.36 -1.56 -12.24
N SER A 541 -21.42 -1.58 -10.91
CA SER A 541 -22.67 -1.30 -10.19
C SER A 541 -23.24 0.10 -10.46
N LYS A 542 -22.39 1.09 -10.71
CA LYS A 542 -22.81 2.47 -10.99
C LYS A 542 -23.29 2.61 -12.43
N ILE A 543 -22.63 1.96 -13.39
CA ILE A 543 -23.13 1.82 -14.77
C ILE A 543 -24.49 1.12 -14.76
N GLU A 544 -24.60 0.03 -14.01
CA GLU A 544 -25.84 -0.71 -13.82
C GLU A 544 -26.91 0.09 -13.07
N ALA A 545 -26.57 1.11 -12.30
CA ALA A 545 -27.56 2.01 -11.69
C ALA A 545 -27.91 3.20 -12.60
N GLY A 546 -27.18 3.42 -13.70
CA GLY A 546 -27.27 4.65 -14.49
C GLY A 546 -26.74 5.88 -13.73
N GLU A 547 -25.91 5.66 -12.71
CA GLU A 547 -25.32 6.69 -11.87
C GLU A 547 -23.91 7.01 -12.34
N ARG A 548 -23.58 8.30 -12.36
CA ARG A 548 -22.25 8.72 -12.78
C ARG A 548 -21.21 8.37 -11.70
N PHE A 549 -20.12 7.75 -12.12
CA PHE A 549 -18.98 7.40 -11.29
C PHE A 549 -17.70 7.31 -12.13
N VAL A 550 -16.56 7.64 -11.54
CA VAL A 550 -15.25 7.48 -12.18
C VAL A 550 -14.17 7.11 -11.17
N VAL A 551 -13.20 6.32 -11.62
CA VAL A 551 -11.94 6.05 -10.92
C VAL A 551 -10.79 6.63 -11.74
N TYR A 552 -9.97 7.44 -11.08
CA TYR A 552 -8.72 7.98 -11.59
C TYR A 552 -7.55 7.31 -10.88
N VAL A 553 -6.58 6.80 -11.63
CA VAL A 553 -5.39 6.14 -11.08
C VAL A 553 -4.14 6.76 -11.65
N VAL A 554 -3.24 7.25 -10.79
CA VAL A 554 -1.91 7.73 -11.14
C VAL A 554 -0.89 6.72 -10.60
N VAL A 555 -0.07 6.17 -11.50
CA VAL A 555 1.02 5.23 -11.21
C VAL A 555 2.33 5.79 -11.77
N PRO A 556 3.51 5.35 -11.31
CA PRO A 556 4.74 5.75 -11.98
C PRO A 556 4.77 5.21 -13.42
N LEU A 557 5.55 5.85 -14.30
CA LEU A 557 5.67 5.39 -15.69
C LEU A 557 6.19 3.93 -15.75
N TRP A 558 7.12 3.59 -14.85
CA TRP A 558 7.45 2.23 -14.44
C TRP A 558 7.89 2.23 -12.96
N PRO A 559 7.84 1.08 -12.25
CA PRO A 559 8.43 0.98 -10.90
C PRO A 559 9.93 1.22 -10.88
N GLU A 560 10.43 1.96 -9.89
CA GLU A 560 11.84 2.34 -9.73
C GLU A 560 12.82 1.16 -9.96
N GLY A 561 13.87 1.46 -10.73
CA GLY A 561 14.91 0.53 -11.11
C GLY A 561 15.07 0.44 -12.63
N VAL A 562 16.09 -0.28 -13.08
CA VAL A 562 16.37 -0.44 -14.52
C VAL A 562 15.13 -1.04 -15.22
N PRO A 563 14.51 -0.34 -16.18
CA PRO A 563 13.17 -0.71 -16.66
C PRO A 563 13.17 -2.00 -17.48
N GLU A 564 14.31 -2.41 -18.05
CA GLU A 564 14.50 -3.70 -18.72
C GLU A 564 14.72 -4.87 -17.76
N SER A 565 14.92 -4.61 -16.46
CA SER A 565 15.17 -5.67 -15.48
C SER A 565 14.00 -6.64 -15.38
N GLY A 566 14.30 -7.90 -15.05
CA GLY A 566 13.27 -8.93 -14.92
C GLY A 566 12.21 -8.63 -13.85
N SER A 567 12.57 -7.88 -12.81
CA SER A 567 11.64 -7.44 -11.75
C SER A 567 10.66 -6.40 -12.27
N VAL A 568 11.15 -5.30 -12.86
CA VAL A 568 10.31 -4.22 -13.40
C VAL A 568 9.40 -4.75 -14.50
N GLN A 569 9.94 -5.56 -15.41
CA GLN A 569 9.16 -6.15 -16.50
C GLN A 569 8.06 -7.10 -15.98
N ALA A 570 8.32 -7.89 -14.93
CA ALA A 570 7.30 -8.74 -14.33
C ALA A 570 6.18 -7.94 -13.66
N ILE A 571 6.54 -6.86 -12.94
CA ILE A 571 5.56 -5.99 -12.29
C ILE A 571 4.66 -5.28 -13.31
N LEU A 572 5.24 -4.79 -14.42
CA LEU A 572 4.48 -4.21 -15.52
C LEU A 572 3.51 -5.22 -16.17
N ASP A 573 3.89 -6.50 -16.29
CA ASP A 573 2.97 -7.55 -16.76
C ASP A 573 1.80 -7.77 -15.79
N TRP A 574 2.04 -7.76 -14.47
CA TRP A 574 0.98 -7.86 -13.45
C TRP A 574 0.04 -6.66 -13.45
N GLN A 575 0.58 -5.45 -13.62
CA GLN A 575 -0.21 -4.23 -13.77
C GLN A 575 -1.08 -4.31 -15.03
N ARG A 576 -0.53 -4.71 -16.17
CA ARG A 576 -1.28 -4.91 -17.42
C ARG A 576 -2.45 -5.89 -17.23
N ARG A 577 -2.20 -7.07 -16.65
CA ARG A 577 -3.26 -8.08 -16.43
C ARG A 577 -4.36 -7.57 -15.50
N THR A 578 -3.98 -6.77 -14.51
CA THR A 578 -4.93 -6.12 -13.59
C THR A 578 -5.78 -5.08 -14.34
N MET A 579 -5.16 -4.23 -15.16
CA MET A 579 -5.89 -3.28 -16.02
C MET A 579 -6.86 -4.01 -16.97
N GLU A 580 -6.42 -5.07 -17.65
CA GLU A 580 -7.25 -5.87 -18.55
C GLU A 580 -8.47 -6.48 -17.84
N MET A 581 -8.27 -7.05 -16.64
CA MET A 581 -9.37 -7.56 -15.83
C MET A 581 -10.40 -6.46 -15.54
N MET A 582 -9.96 -5.28 -15.11
CA MET A 582 -10.86 -4.18 -14.76
C MET A 582 -11.57 -3.62 -15.98
N TYR A 583 -10.85 -3.37 -17.08
CA TYR A 583 -11.45 -2.85 -18.32
C TYR A 583 -12.43 -3.85 -18.93
N LYS A 584 -12.17 -5.16 -18.82
CA LYS A 584 -13.14 -6.18 -19.24
C LYS A 584 -14.45 -6.04 -18.49
N ASP A 585 -14.41 -5.95 -17.15
CA ASP A 585 -15.61 -5.76 -16.32
C ASP A 585 -16.39 -4.50 -16.76
N VAL A 586 -15.70 -3.37 -16.91
CA VAL A 586 -16.30 -2.09 -17.31
C VAL A 586 -16.91 -2.15 -18.71
N THR A 587 -16.19 -2.67 -19.70
CA THR A 587 -16.67 -2.78 -21.09
C THR A 587 -17.91 -3.67 -21.18
N LEU A 588 -17.93 -4.80 -20.47
CA LEU A 588 -19.10 -5.68 -20.42
C LEU A 588 -20.32 -4.97 -19.83
N ALA A 589 -20.16 -4.18 -18.76
CA ALA A 589 -21.25 -3.41 -18.18
C ALA A 589 -21.79 -2.30 -19.11
N ILE A 590 -20.90 -1.57 -19.80
CA ILE A 590 -21.27 -0.56 -20.80
C ILE A 590 -22.11 -1.20 -21.91
N ARG A 591 -21.66 -2.34 -22.45
CA ARG A 591 -22.34 -3.09 -23.52
C ARG A 591 -23.67 -3.66 -23.06
N ALA A 592 -23.74 -4.25 -21.86
CA ALA A 592 -24.97 -4.77 -21.27
C ALA A 592 -26.05 -3.69 -21.09
N ARG A 593 -25.64 -2.44 -20.82
CA ARG A 593 -26.54 -1.28 -20.76
C ARG A 593 -26.82 -0.62 -22.12
N GLY A 594 -26.23 -1.11 -23.22
CA GLY A 594 -26.40 -0.56 -24.56
C GLY A 594 -25.82 0.86 -24.72
N LEU A 595 -24.84 1.22 -23.88
CA LEU A 595 -24.22 2.54 -23.89
C LEU A 595 -23.14 2.60 -24.99
N ARG A 596 -23.01 3.77 -25.63
CA ARG A 596 -21.86 4.12 -26.48
C ARG A 596 -20.93 5.03 -25.71
N ALA A 597 -20.05 4.46 -24.90
CA ALA A 597 -19.10 5.18 -24.06
C ALA A 597 -17.71 4.56 -24.15
N ASP A 598 -16.67 5.39 -24.02
CA ASP A 598 -15.30 4.91 -23.85
C ASP A 598 -15.17 4.35 -22.42
N PRO A 599 -14.63 3.14 -22.19
CA PRO A 599 -14.34 2.65 -20.85
C PRO A 599 -13.50 3.62 -20.01
N ARG A 600 -12.65 4.43 -20.67
CA ARG A 600 -11.83 5.49 -20.05
C ARG A 600 -12.63 6.70 -19.56
N ASP A 601 -13.91 6.80 -19.92
CA ASP A 601 -14.83 7.72 -19.26
C ASP A 601 -15.14 7.27 -17.81
N TYR A 602 -14.89 6.01 -17.44
CA TYR A 602 -15.19 5.46 -16.10
C TYR A 602 -13.95 5.00 -15.31
N LEU A 603 -12.90 4.54 -15.99
CA LEU A 603 -11.63 4.12 -15.38
C LEU A 603 -10.48 4.67 -16.22
N THR A 604 -9.66 5.55 -15.65
CA THR A 604 -8.54 6.14 -16.39
C THR A 604 -7.23 6.03 -15.61
N PHE A 605 -6.14 5.76 -16.35
CA PHE A 605 -4.80 5.58 -15.81
C PHE A 605 -3.87 6.66 -16.36
N PHE A 606 -3.09 7.24 -15.46
CA PHE A 606 -2.10 8.27 -15.73
C PHE A 606 -0.75 7.91 -15.12
N CYS A 607 0.27 8.63 -15.55
CA CYS A 607 1.58 8.70 -14.91
C CYS A 607 2.07 10.14 -14.90
N LEU A 608 3.17 10.40 -14.20
CA LEU A 608 3.76 11.74 -14.13
C LEU A 608 5.10 11.79 -14.87
N GLY A 609 5.39 12.93 -15.48
CA GLY A 609 6.63 13.18 -16.19
C GLY A 609 6.98 14.65 -16.24
N ASN A 610 8.25 14.93 -16.51
CA ASN A 610 8.72 16.28 -16.74
C ASN A 610 9.61 16.34 -17.98
N ARG A 611 9.72 17.53 -18.56
CA ARG A 611 10.63 17.82 -19.66
C ARG A 611 11.05 19.29 -19.55
N GLU A 612 12.35 19.55 -19.56
CA GLU A 612 12.89 20.89 -19.25
C GLU A 612 13.80 21.42 -20.36
N ALA A 613 13.53 22.64 -20.79
CA ALA A 613 14.46 23.42 -21.60
C ALA A 613 15.69 23.78 -20.76
N PRO A 614 16.89 23.78 -21.38
CA PRO A 614 18.09 24.26 -20.73
C PRO A 614 17.89 25.68 -20.18
N SER A 615 18.28 25.89 -18.93
CA SER A 615 18.16 27.18 -18.26
C SER A 615 19.51 27.91 -18.16
N PRO A 616 19.55 29.25 -18.22
CA PRO A 616 20.80 30.00 -17.98
C PRO A 616 21.37 29.71 -16.60
N GLY A 617 22.64 29.30 -16.53
CA GLY A 617 23.30 28.95 -15.26
C GLY A 617 22.95 27.55 -14.74
N GLU A 618 22.30 26.71 -15.55
CA GLU A 618 22.12 25.28 -15.24
C GLU A 618 23.46 24.60 -14.96
N TYR A 619 23.45 23.62 -14.06
CA TYR A 619 24.63 22.84 -13.72
C TYR A 619 25.18 22.11 -14.95
N VAL A 620 26.49 22.30 -15.20
CA VAL A 620 27.20 21.63 -16.29
C VAL A 620 28.00 20.47 -15.68
N PRO A 621 27.67 19.21 -16.00
CA PRO A 621 28.39 18.08 -15.47
C PRO A 621 29.82 18.00 -16.05
N PRO A 622 30.83 17.59 -15.24
CA PRO A 622 32.20 17.41 -15.71
C PRO A 622 32.39 16.17 -16.60
N GLU A 623 31.47 15.20 -16.54
CA GLU A 623 31.48 13.97 -17.32
C GLU A 623 30.17 13.82 -18.11
N HIS A 624 30.14 12.84 -19.02
CA HIS A 624 28.94 12.48 -19.78
C HIS A 624 28.57 11.02 -19.55
N PRO A 625 27.28 10.65 -19.71
CA PRO A 625 26.87 9.25 -19.78
C PRO A 625 27.59 8.48 -20.89
N ASP A 626 27.66 7.16 -20.75
CA ASP A 626 28.25 6.32 -21.79
C ASP A 626 27.37 6.33 -23.06
N PRO A 627 27.96 6.31 -24.27
CA PRO A 627 27.20 6.36 -25.52
C PRO A 627 26.22 5.21 -25.69
N ASN A 628 25.10 5.47 -26.35
CA ASN A 628 24.00 4.53 -26.66
C ASN A 628 23.32 3.93 -25.41
N THR A 629 23.38 4.62 -24.27
CA THR A 629 22.67 4.22 -23.05
C THR A 629 21.34 4.95 -22.91
N ASP A 630 20.44 4.39 -22.10
CA ASP A 630 19.18 5.03 -21.69
C ASP A 630 19.45 6.36 -21.01
N TYR A 631 20.53 6.42 -20.22
CA TYR A 631 20.96 7.63 -19.53
C TYR A 631 21.32 8.75 -20.50
N GLU A 632 22.14 8.45 -21.52
CA GLU A 632 22.48 9.43 -22.56
C GLU A 632 21.23 9.92 -23.28
N ARG A 633 20.34 9.00 -23.69
CA ARG A 633 19.12 9.35 -24.43
C ARG A 633 18.19 10.24 -23.61
N ALA A 634 17.94 9.91 -22.34
CA ALA A 634 17.11 10.73 -21.45
C ALA A 634 17.74 12.11 -21.18
N GLN A 635 19.06 12.17 -21.01
CA GLN A 635 19.81 13.42 -20.84
C GLN A 635 19.68 14.32 -22.08
N GLN A 636 19.82 13.76 -23.29
CA GLN A 636 19.70 14.49 -24.54
C GLN A 636 18.25 14.90 -24.85
N ALA A 637 17.29 14.01 -24.58
CA ALA A 637 15.86 14.25 -24.80
C ALA A 637 15.24 15.20 -23.76
N ARG A 638 15.97 15.47 -22.67
CA ARG A 638 15.63 16.43 -21.61
C ARG A 638 14.38 16.07 -20.82
N ARG A 639 14.06 14.78 -20.72
CA ARG A 639 12.82 14.28 -20.13
C ARG A 639 13.09 13.09 -19.21
N PHE A 640 12.25 12.93 -18.21
CA PHE A 640 12.18 11.73 -17.40
C PHE A 640 10.83 11.65 -16.67
N MET A 641 10.48 10.48 -16.15
CA MET A 641 9.31 10.36 -15.29
C MET A 641 9.51 11.14 -14.00
N ILE A 642 8.42 11.63 -13.43
CA ILE A 642 8.36 12.00 -12.01
C ILE A 642 7.90 10.74 -11.29
N TYR A 643 8.68 10.28 -10.32
CA TYR A 643 8.39 9.01 -9.68
C TYR A 643 7.24 9.16 -8.68
N VAL A 644 6.11 8.50 -9.00
CA VAL A 644 4.95 8.44 -8.11
C VAL A 644 5.22 7.40 -7.04
N HIS A 645 5.71 7.85 -5.89
CA HIS A 645 5.91 7.02 -4.71
C HIS A 645 4.75 7.11 -3.72
N ALA A 646 3.78 7.99 -3.95
CA ALA A 646 2.57 8.10 -3.14
C ALA A 646 1.88 6.76 -2.87
N LYS A 647 1.16 6.66 -1.73
CA LYS A 647 0.23 5.57 -1.41
C LYS A 647 -1.06 6.14 -0.83
N THR A 648 -1.81 6.82 -1.67
CA THR A 648 -2.97 7.63 -1.27
C THR A 648 -4.21 7.27 -2.06
N MET A 649 -5.37 7.32 -1.39
CA MET A 649 -6.67 7.23 -2.03
C MET A 649 -7.63 8.27 -1.47
N ILE A 650 -8.23 9.08 -2.34
CA ILE A 650 -9.26 10.07 -2.01
C ILE A 650 -10.60 9.58 -2.56
N VAL A 651 -11.63 9.62 -1.72
CA VAL A 651 -12.99 9.20 -2.06
C VAL A 651 -13.95 10.36 -1.83
N ASP A 652 -14.68 10.73 -2.88
CA ASP A 652 -15.78 11.71 -2.86
C ASP A 652 -15.43 13.08 -2.27
N ASP A 653 -14.14 13.48 -2.32
CA ASP A 653 -13.59 14.70 -1.70
C ASP A 653 -13.81 14.79 -0.17
N GLU A 654 -14.26 13.71 0.49
CA GLU A 654 -14.61 13.71 1.92
C GLU A 654 -13.77 12.76 2.78
N TYR A 655 -13.23 11.69 2.19
CA TYR A 655 -12.41 10.70 2.90
C TYR A 655 -11.08 10.48 2.18
N ILE A 656 -10.02 10.33 2.96
CA ILE A 656 -8.67 10.08 2.45
C ILE A 656 -7.99 8.94 3.21
N ILE A 657 -7.24 8.10 2.50
CA ILE A 657 -6.25 7.19 3.07
C ILE A 657 -4.86 7.68 2.67
N VAL A 658 -3.95 7.80 3.64
CA VAL A 658 -2.51 8.07 3.41
C VAL A 658 -1.71 7.07 4.23
N GLY A 659 -0.68 6.46 3.66
CA GLY A 659 0.16 5.50 4.38
C GLY A 659 1.36 5.05 3.57
N SER A 660 1.91 3.89 3.94
CA SER A 660 3.04 3.25 3.28
C SER A 660 2.65 2.12 2.32
N ALA A 661 1.39 1.67 2.37
CA ALA A 661 0.93 0.47 1.69
C ALA A 661 0.60 0.67 0.21
N ASN A 662 1.33 -0.05 -0.64
CA ASN A 662 1.09 -0.08 -2.07
C ASN A 662 -0.15 -0.93 -2.44
N ILE A 663 -0.74 -0.69 -3.62
CA ILE A 663 -1.78 -1.57 -4.18
C ILE A 663 -1.09 -2.75 -4.89
N ASN A 664 -0.57 -3.64 -4.05
CA ASN A 664 -0.02 -4.93 -4.42
C ASN A 664 -0.24 -5.91 -3.24
N GLN A 665 0.01 -7.19 -3.45
CA GLN A 665 -0.12 -8.20 -2.41
C GLN A 665 0.94 -8.02 -1.32
N ARG A 666 2.18 -7.65 -1.64
CA ARG A 666 3.23 -7.38 -0.64
C ARG A 666 2.76 -6.47 0.51
N SER A 667 2.04 -5.39 0.19
CA SER A 667 1.54 -4.45 1.19
C SER A 667 0.15 -4.82 1.73
N MET A 668 -0.74 -5.40 0.91
CA MET A 668 -2.13 -5.65 1.30
C MET A 668 -2.36 -6.96 2.05
N ASP A 669 -1.38 -7.87 2.08
CA ASP A 669 -1.53 -9.22 2.63
C ASP A 669 -1.65 -9.25 4.16
N GLY A 670 -0.87 -8.42 4.86
CA GLY A 670 -0.72 -8.45 6.32
C GLY A 670 0.45 -9.30 6.82
N GLY A 671 0.71 -10.45 6.18
CA GLY A 671 1.79 -11.38 6.55
C GLY A 671 3.09 -11.21 5.75
N ARG A 672 3.11 -10.31 4.76
CA ARG A 672 4.28 -9.98 3.91
C ARG A 672 5.07 -8.78 4.46
N ASP A 673 5.04 -7.62 3.82
CA ASP A 673 5.68 -6.42 4.36
C ASP A 673 4.84 -5.83 5.50
N THR A 674 5.49 -5.20 6.48
CA THR A 674 4.75 -4.44 7.49
C THR A 674 4.47 -3.03 7.01
N GLU A 675 3.20 -2.61 7.06
CA GLU A 675 2.72 -1.31 6.58
C GLU A 675 1.89 -0.58 7.64
N ILE A 676 1.73 0.72 7.47
CA ILE A 676 0.82 1.55 8.28
C ILE A 676 0.12 2.57 7.39
N ALA A 677 -1.14 2.85 7.69
CA ALA A 677 -1.91 3.91 7.05
C ALA A 677 -2.86 4.57 8.06
N MET A 678 -3.28 5.78 7.75
CA MET A 678 -4.43 6.40 8.38
C MET A 678 -5.54 6.56 7.35
N GLY A 679 -6.78 6.41 7.79
CA GLY A 679 -7.94 6.88 7.04
C GLY A 679 -8.69 7.93 7.83
N ALA A 680 -9.06 9.02 7.18
CA ALA A 680 -9.60 10.18 7.86
C ALA A 680 -10.65 10.94 7.04
N TYR A 681 -11.54 11.61 7.74
CA TYR A 681 -12.49 12.58 7.18
C TYR A 681 -12.79 13.69 8.19
N GLN A 682 -13.27 14.82 7.68
CA GLN A 682 -13.77 15.90 8.52
C GLN A 682 -15.30 15.77 8.66
N PRO A 683 -15.85 15.47 9.86
CA PRO A 683 -17.29 15.31 10.06
C PRO A 683 -18.10 16.57 9.70
N GLY A 684 -17.48 17.77 9.71
CA GLY A 684 -18.11 19.03 9.29
C GLY A 684 -18.22 19.23 7.77
N TYR A 685 -17.50 18.43 6.97
CA TYR A 685 -17.35 18.63 5.52
C TYR A 685 -17.64 17.37 4.71
N LEU A 686 -18.71 16.66 5.04
CA LEU A 686 -19.15 15.49 4.30
C LEU A 686 -19.88 15.87 3.00
N ALA A 687 -19.70 15.06 1.97
CA ALA A 687 -20.39 15.17 0.71
C ALA A 687 -21.79 14.55 0.84
N THR A 688 -22.81 15.31 0.47
CA THR A 688 -24.21 14.85 0.40
C THR A 688 -24.74 15.05 -1.01
N ARG A 689 -25.89 14.44 -1.34
CA ARG A 689 -26.51 14.58 -2.68
C ARG A 689 -26.65 16.03 -3.16
N ASN A 690 -26.83 16.99 -2.24
CA ASN A 690 -27.05 18.40 -2.58
C ASN A 690 -25.88 19.33 -2.21
N ARG A 691 -24.81 18.81 -1.62
CA ARG A 691 -23.68 19.62 -1.14
C ARG A 691 -22.36 18.85 -1.30
N PRO A 692 -21.42 19.32 -2.13
CA PRO A 692 -20.10 18.70 -2.22
C PRO A 692 -19.30 18.93 -0.93
N ALA A 693 -18.41 17.99 -0.61
CA ALA A 693 -17.38 18.21 0.39
C ALA A 693 -16.41 19.30 -0.10
N LYS A 694 -16.12 20.27 0.76
CA LYS A 694 -15.21 21.40 0.46
C LYS A 694 -14.32 21.72 1.67
N GLY A 695 -13.90 20.67 2.38
CA GLY A 695 -12.91 20.75 3.46
C GLY A 695 -11.49 20.59 2.95
N GLN A 696 -10.58 20.23 3.85
CA GLN A 696 -9.16 20.03 3.57
C GLN A 696 -8.90 18.89 2.57
N VAL A 697 -9.71 17.81 2.57
CA VAL A 697 -9.56 16.71 1.60
C VAL A 697 -9.81 17.21 0.17
N HIS A 698 -10.86 18.00 -0.03
CA HIS A 698 -11.13 18.69 -1.29
C HIS A 698 -9.99 19.65 -1.67
N GLY A 699 -9.55 20.49 -0.73
CA GLY A 699 -8.45 21.43 -0.94
C GLY A 699 -7.17 20.73 -1.42
N PHE A 700 -6.79 19.66 -0.73
CA PHE A 700 -5.63 18.83 -1.05
C PHE A 700 -5.75 18.19 -2.43
N ARG A 701 -6.89 17.57 -2.76
CA ARG A 701 -7.13 16.97 -4.08
C ARG A 701 -7.05 17.99 -5.21
N VAL A 702 -7.56 19.21 -5.01
CA VAL A 702 -7.43 20.28 -5.99
C VAL A 702 -5.98 20.75 -6.13
N SER A 703 -5.22 20.84 -5.02
CA SER A 703 -3.78 21.15 -5.02
C SER A 703 -3.00 20.19 -5.91
N LEU A 704 -3.16 18.88 -5.67
CA LEU A 704 -2.54 17.83 -6.47
C LEU A 704 -2.89 17.94 -7.95
N TRP A 705 -4.16 18.19 -8.26
CA TRP A 705 -4.56 18.37 -9.65
C TRP A 705 -3.98 19.65 -10.27
N GLN A 706 -3.73 20.70 -9.50
CA GLN A 706 -3.09 21.91 -9.99
C GLN A 706 -1.59 21.71 -10.25
N GLU A 707 -0.90 20.97 -9.39
CA GLU A 707 0.46 20.48 -9.64
C GLU A 707 0.49 19.64 -10.93
N HIS A 708 -0.32 18.59 -10.99
CA HIS A 708 -0.28 17.62 -12.09
C HIS A 708 -0.70 18.21 -13.43
N LEU A 709 -1.72 19.07 -13.47
CA LEU A 709 -2.17 19.67 -14.73
C LEU A 709 -1.31 20.87 -15.14
N GLY A 710 -0.62 21.50 -14.20
CA GLY A 710 0.01 22.81 -14.40
C GLY A 710 -1.01 23.95 -14.45
N GLU A 711 -0.52 25.18 -14.23
CA GLU A 711 -1.35 26.37 -14.01
C GLU A 711 -2.36 26.63 -15.14
N ALA A 712 -1.89 26.59 -16.39
CA ALA A 712 -2.72 26.93 -17.56
C ALA A 712 -3.85 25.91 -17.79
N ALA A 713 -3.55 24.62 -17.71
CA ALA A 713 -4.55 23.59 -17.92
C ALA A 713 -5.52 23.48 -16.74
N ALA A 714 -5.04 23.65 -15.49
CA ALA A 714 -5.90 23.70 -14.32
C ALA A 714 -6.85 24.91 -14.35
N ALA A 715 -6.39 26.08 -14.82
CA ALA A 715 -7.24 27.25 -15.04
C ALA A 715 -8.27 27.01 -16.16
N GLY A 716 -7.85 26.37 -17.26
CA GLY A 716 -8.74 25.92 -18.35
C GLY A 716 -9.77 24.88 -17.91
N MET A 717 -9.46 24.15 -16.83
CA MET A 717 -10.35 23.42 -15.93
C MET A 717 -11.71 24.08 -15.71
N GLY A 718 -11.67 25.32 -15.25
CA GLY A 718 -12.82 26.01 -14.69
C GLY A 718 -13.51 25.18 -13.60
N ASP A 719 -14.84 25.15 -13.64
CA ASP A 719 -15.66 24.47 -12.63
C ASP A 719 -15.53 22.94 -12.64
N ASP A 720 -15.02 22.36 -13.72
CA ASP A 720 -14.88 20.91 -13.85
C ASP A 720 -13.83 20.32 -12.92
N LEU A 721 -12.81 21.11 -12.57
CA LEU A 721 -11.80 20.78 -11.56
C LEU A 721 -12.43 20.49 -10.18
N PHE A 722 -13.64 21.00 -9.93
CA PHE A 722 -14.41 20.80 -8.69
C PHE A 722 -15.53 19.78 -8.85
N ARG A 723 -15.64 19.11 -10.00
CA ARG A 723 -16.65 18.10 -10.29
C ARG A 723 -16.01 16.84 -10.90
N PRO A 724 -15.18 16.11 -10.14
CA PRO A 724 -14.43 14.96 -10.66
C PRO A 724 -15.35 13.89 -11.26
N SER A 725 -16.50 13.64 -10.66
CA SER A 725 -17.44 12.65 -11.21
C SER A 725 -18.01 13.03 -12.58
N SER A 726 -18.01 14.30 -12.98
CA SER A 726 -18.63 14.70 -14.25
C SER A 726 -17.90 14.13 -15.47
N LEU A 727 -18.66 13.75 -16.51
CA LEU A 727 -18.08 13.29 -17.78
C LEU A 727 -17.15 14.34 -18.42
N ALA A 728 -17.52 15.61 -18.25
CA ALA A 728 -16.79 16.73 -18.82
C ALA A 728 -15.45 16.98 -18.12
N CYS A 729 -15.36 16.70 -16.80
CA CYS A 729 -14.09 16.66 -16.08
C CYS A 729 -13.19 15.53 -16.60
N VAL A 730 -13.69 14.29 -16.64
CA VAL A 730 -12.90 13.12 -17.08
C VAL A 730 -12.34 13.30 -18.48
N ARG A 731 -13.16 13.74 -19.43
CA ARG A 731 -12.72 13.94 -20.81
C ARG A 731 -11.67 15.04 -20.94
N ARG A 732 -11.77 16.12 -20.16
CA ARG A 732 -10.74 17.17 -20.12
C ARG A 732 -9.45 16.69 -19.47
N MET A 733 -9.52 15.96 -18.36
CA MET A 733 -8.34 15.32 -17.75
C MET A 733 -7.62 14.43 -18.76
N ASN A 734 -8.37 13.52 -19.41
CA ASN A 734 -7.83 12.61 -20.42
C ASN A 734 -7.24 13.38 -21.63
N GLN A 735 -7.87 14.47 -22.06
CA GLN A 735 -7.38 15.29 -23.16
C GLN A 735 -6.06 15.98 -22.82
N VAL A 736 -5.98 16.64 -21.65
CA VAL A 736 -4.76 17.31 -21.18
C VAL A 736 -3.64 16.29 -21.00
N ALA A 737 -3.94 15.17 -20.33
CA ALA A 737 -2.97 14.10 -20.11
C ALA A 737 -2.43 13.51 -21.41
N LYS A 738 -3.29 13.39 -22.45
CA LYS A 738 -2.84 12.97 -23.78
C LYS A 738 -1.93 14.02 -24.43
N GLN A 739 -2.26 15.31 -24.32
CA GLN A 739 -1.44 16.39 -24.88
C GLN A 739 -0.05 16.43 -24.23
N HIS A 740 0.01 16.30 -22.91
CA HIS A 740 1.28 16.21 -22.20
C HIS A 740 2.07 14.96 -22.60
N TRP A 741 1.42 13.79 -22.72
CA TRP A 741 2.09 12.59 -23.22
C TRP A 741 2.66 12.81 -24.63
N ASP A 742 1.89 13.38 -25.56
CA ASP A 742 2.33 13.65 -26.93
C ASP A 742 3.57 14.58 -26.95
N MET A 743 3.60 15.60 -26.08
CA MET A 743 4.75 16.50 -25.93
C MET A 743 5.96 15.81 -25.26
N PHE A 744 5.72 15.01 -24.22
CA PHE A 744 6.75 14.26 -23.52
C PHE A 744 7.41 13.24 -24.45
N ALA A 745 6.62 12.45 -25.18
CA ALA A 745 7.09 11.37 -26.05
C ALA A 745 7.68 11.86 -27.38
N SER A 746 7.41 13.10 -27.81
CA SER A 746 7.92 13.64 -29.09
C SER A 746 9.45 13.71 -29.13
N ASP A 747 10.04 13.27 -30.25
CA ASP A 747 11.48 13.47 -30.52
C ASP A 747 11.83 14.95 -30.71
N ALA A 748 10.88 15.76 -31.17
CA ALA A 748 11.05 17.20 -31.27
C ALA A 748 10.91 17.83 -29.88
N PHE A 749 11.90 18.65 -29.48
CA PHE A 749 11.82 19.43 -28.26
C PHE A 749 10.89 20.63 -28.45
N GLN A 750 9.80 20.70 -27.68
CA GLN A 750 8.74 21.71 -27.84
C GLN A 750 8.70 22.74 -26.68
N GLY A 751 9.72 22.73 -25.82
CA GLY A 751 9.76 23.55 -24.60
C GLY A 751 9.55 22.71 -23.33
N ASP A 752 9.41 23.42 -22.21
CA ASP A 752 9.05 22.80 -20.93
C ASP A 752 7.70 22.09 -21.05
N LEU A 753 7.54 20.98 -20.34
CA LEU A 753 6.23 20.36 -20.21
C LEU A 753 5.33 21.28 -19.37
N PRO A 754 4.13 21.66 -19.85
CA PRO A 754 3.30 22.67 -19.17
C PRO A 754 2.63 22.16 -17.89
N GLY A 755 2.62 20.84 -17.67
CA GLY A 755 2.17 20.15 -16.48
C GLY A 755 2.61 18.68 -16.52
N HIS A 756 2.48 17.97 -15.42
CA HIS A 756 3.11 16.66 -15.21
C HIS A 756 2.25 15.45 -15.57
N LEU A 757 0.92 15.59 -15.56
CA LEU A 757 -0.03 14.50 -15.79
C LEU A 757 0.04 14.03 -17.23
N MET A 758 0.37 12.76 -17.44
CA MET A 758 0.43 12.12 -18.75
C MET A 758 -0.54 10.93 -18.80
N ALA A 759 -1.17 10.73 -19.96
CA ALA A 759 -1.89 9.49 -20.20
C ALA A 759 -0.92 8.32 -20.07
N TYR A 760 -1.27 7.29 -19.29
CA TYR A 760 -0.44 6.09 -19.25
C TYR A 760 -0.36 5.50 -20.68
N PRO A 761 0.82 5.07 -21.18
CA PRO A 761 1.05 4.80 -22.60
C PRO A 761 0.44 3.48 -23.12
N VAL A 762 -0.84 3.28 -22.83
CA VAL A 762 -1.65 2.15 -23.24
C VAL A 762 -3.00 2.63 -23.77
N SER A 763 -3.64 1.78 -24.56
CA SER A 763 -5.00 1.96 -25.06
C SER A 763 -5.80 0.71 -24.81
N VAL A 764 -7.12 0.87 -24.69
CA VAL A 764 -8.06 -0.24 -24.51
C VAL A 764 -8.69 -0.53 -25.87
N LEU A 765 -8.62 -1.78 -26.32
CA LEU A 765 -9.30 -2.18 -27.55
C LEU A 765 -10.81 -2.21 -27.34
N ASP A 766 -11.57 -1.86 -28.37
CA ASP A 766 -13.03 -1.98 -28.38
C ASP A 766 -13.45 -3.45 -28.60
N ASP A 767 -13.13 -4.33 -27.66
CA ASP A 767 -13.47 -5.76 -27.67
C ASP A 767 -14.17 -6.20 -26.37
N ASP A 768 -14.74 -7.42 -26.34
CA ASP A 768 -15.39 -7.99 -25.13
C ASP A 768 -14.39 -8.42 -24.05
N ASP A 769 -13.10 -8.27 -24.36
CA ASP A 769 -12.00 -8.87 -23.65
C ASP A 769 -11.25 -7.83 -22.79
N GLY A 770 -11.53 -6.53 -22.99
CA GLY A 770 -10.88 -5.43 -22.29
C GLY A 770 -9.38 -5.38 -22.53
N ARG A 771 -8.91 -5.82 -23.72
CA ARG A 771 -7.47 -5.95 -23.99
C ARG A 771 -6.78 -4.60 -23.93
N VAL A 772 -5.62 -4.59 -23.29
CA VAL A 772 -4.76 -3.41 -23.18
C VAL A 772 -3.61 -3.57 -24.15
N VAL A 773 -3.41 -2.58 -25.02
CA VAL A 773 -2.31 -2.52 -25.99
C VAL A 773 -1.45 -1.30 -25.72
N ALA A 774 -0.15 -1.39 -25.99
CA ALA A 774 0.76 -0.27 -25.84
C ALA A 774 0.51 0.77 -26.95
N THR A 775 0.56 2.06 -26.62
CA THR A 775 0.56 3.13 -27.64
C THR A 775 1.95 3.36 -28.24
N THR A 776 2.98 2.92 -27.53
CA THR A 776 4.38 2.82 -27.97
C THR A 776 4.94 1.48 -27.50
N GLU A 777 5.79 0.82 -28.29
CA GLU A 777 6.31 -0.51 -27.94
C GLU A 777 7.18 -0.46 -26.67
N THR A 778 8.09 0.51 -26.60
CA THR A 778 8.96 0.76 -25.45
C THR A 778 8.72 2.13 -24.86
N PHE A 779 9.13 2.33 -23.60
CA PHE A 779 9.11 3.66 -23.00
C PHE A 779 10.12 4.58 -23.71
N PRO A 780 9.81 5.88 -23.86
CA PRO A 780 10.73 6.83 -24.46
C PRO A 780 12.12 6.75 -23.84
N ASP A 781 13.17 6.78 -24.67
CA ASP A 781 14.58 6.69 -24.30
C ASP A 781 15.06 5.32 -23.78
N THR A 782 14.19 4.30 -23.73
CA THR A 782 14.52 2.95 -23.22
C THR A 782 14.32 1.85 -24.26
N ASN A 783 14.77 0.64 -23.95
CA ASN A 783 14.38 -0.58 -24.67
C ASN A 783 13.35 -1.42 -23.89
N ALA A 784 12.87 -0.91 -22.76
CA ALA A 784 11.92 -1.56 -21.89
C ALA A 784 10.51 -1.53 -22.46
N LYS A 785 9.86 -2.69 -22.53
CA LYS A 785 8.49 -2.79 -23.04
C LYS A 785 7.50 -2.18 -22.05
N VAL A 786 6.56 -1.40 -22.58
CA VAL A 786 5.50 -0.75 -21.78
C VAL A 786 4.59 -1.76 -21.08
N LEU A 787 4.27 -2.86 -21.76
CA LEU A 787 3.37 -3.91 -21.28
C LEU A 787 4.04 -4.91 -20.32
N GLY A 788 5.34 -4.75 -20.07
CA GLY A 788 6.13 -5.69 -19.30
C GLY A 788 6.33 -7.02 -20.01
N ASN A 789 6.96 -7.95 -19.29
CA ASN A 789 7.08 -9.35 -19.67
C ASN A 789 7.04 -10.21 -18.41
N LYS A 790 6.31 -11.31 -18.45
CA LYS A 790 6.37 -12.32 -17.39
C LYS A 790 7.81 -12.81 -17.21
N SER A 791 8.27 -12.89 -15.96
CA SER A 791 9.54 -13.54 -15.64
C SER A 791 9.39 -15.06 -15.56
N ASP A 792 10.36 -15.77 -16.14
CA ASP A 792 10.49 -17.24 -15.99
C ASP A 792 11.36 -17.63 -14.79
N ILE A 793 12.01 -16.65 -14.14
CA ILE A 793 12.97 -16.86 -13.06
C ILE A 793 12.42 -16.36 -11.72
N LEU A 794 11.82 -15.17 -11.71
CA LEU A 794 11.31 -14.54 -10.49
C LEU A 794 9.94 -15.13 -10.12
N PRO A 795 9.78 -15.76 -8.95
CA PRO A 795 8.47 -16.24 -8.52
C PRO A 795 7.53 -15.05 -8.22
N PRO A 796 6.21 -15.19 -8.47
CA PRO A 796 5.24 -14.12 -8.23
C PRO A 796 5.28 -13.54 -6.81
N ILE A 797 5.60 -14.34 -5.79
CA ILE A 797 5.67 -13.87 -4.39
C ILE A 797 6.62 -12.68 -4.18
N LEU A 798 7.64 -12.53 -5.03
CA LEU A 798 8.58 -11.41 -4.95
C LEU A 798 8.10 -10.16 -5.68
N THR A 799 7.30 -10.33 -6.73
CA THR A 799 6.88 -9.27 -7.67
C THR A 799 5.40 -8.92 -7.58
N THR A 800 4.66 -9.54 -6.65
CA THR A 800 3.23 -9.31 -6.42
C THR A 800 2.91 -8.66 -5.10
#